data_AF-A0A0F4ZH70-F1
#
_entry.id   AF-A0A0F4ZH70-F1
#
_cell.length_a   1.000
_cell.length_b   1.000
_cell.length_c   1.000
_cell.angle_alpha   90.00
_cell.angle_beta   90.00
_cell.angle_gamma   90.00
#
_symmetry.space_group_name_H-M   'P 1'
#
loop_
_entity.id
_entity.type
_entity.pdbx_description
1 polymer ?
#
loop_
_entity_poly.entity_id
_entity_poly.type
_entity_poly.pdbx_seq_one_letter_code
_entity_poly.pdbx_strand_id
1 'polypeptide(L)'
;MRFSVLSTFLFLFSLATADPTWPNAIDELEELAFQLFSANARKFADNVSPCTDQPFGPGRVAAAEWVRTAFHDMATGSVFFGTGGADASIQFELSNPDSTGIGFKSTLTWMSPFMTRKTSMADLIGLGLYASIRSCGGPKLGITYGRVDATTEAFTGVPQVQNAYSIFKSQFARMGFNEVEMTALVACGHSLGGVHAANTPSAVPANTYPNNMAAFDTTPAVFDNAVVTEYLDNTTADPLVVGPYMRTSWRSDLTVFSRNNATMRSLADNTTFMNTCQDVLTRMYELVPTGVTLSSPIVPYVVKPYRIALALDNSATTLFLTGSIRIHSGTIPLSSITSVTIHYKSRSGSTGGSYTTSLQGYGRGFDDEFGYYPLRVSIDTAVGISSFTIDVNMNDGTKRSFDNNGNEYLVQDYVFLQNSQSCLNSGSGAFTAVAAVHNSQTDASVSAVITYKIPRSSSGTNPVPQMSNMTIEMAKGTCYGDYTFYTASTTIPGGISVEATIDIVSSSGDGTYTDEFRRGRDIGGSCMDFSGISCNANPGSSSSSSSLSSSSTSFFNSTVVPSGTGSLSVSVTSITSETLTSSSVPATSSFTVSSTAPSSTVASATPTESLHHRESIGGYTLVSCQTEGSGVRALDSTSMASDEMTLEMCMDFCSGYNYWGTEYGRECYCGNYLASSSTEADSSECNMVCAGDATQYCGAGNRLELYKTTASVPMPTGTLSHRPTVGAWSLIGCWTEGDNVRALGAAATSLINMTNEVCAEFCSGYKFFGTEYSKECYCGDELAGSSTEAEISECSMLCAGSPVEYCGGPSRLELYTLSPVITGVATSVPLSSASVLSSSILLESSNTLVSTFVSMTSLPSSSAHMTFATSSAVDSSTVSSPFSSMSTVSSSPTSATATLQNHPTISPDWTFVGCKTEGDNVRALSSKSTSSSNMTLDTCAAFCSEFTYFGTEYGAECYCGFSLAASSQNASLTDCSMTCSGDGTQYCGAGNRLTVYKSPVSAPVMPSKIGNFTLVGCQTEANGTRALSAKATSGSSMTNELCAEFCSGYSMFGTEYGAECYCGNEVGRGSAAVDEGECNMQCTGSYAEYCGAGNRLSLYRVGV
;
A
#
# COMPACT_ATOMS: atom_id res chain seq x y z
N MET A 1 44.96 -24.83 6.32
CA MET A 1 46.44 -24.71 6.41
C MET A 1 46.80 -23.47 7.24
N ARG A 2 48.08 -23.12 7.46
CA ARG A 2 48.45 -22.00 8.35
C ARG A 2 48.12 -20.63 7.73
N PHE A 3 47.57 -19.72 8.54
CA PHE A 3 47.42 -18.30 8.21
C PHE A 3 48.79 -17.62 8.12
N SER A 4 48.87 -16.57 7.30
CA SER A 4 49.88 -15.51 7.39
C SER A 4 49.18 -14.18 7.19
N VAL A 5 49.22 -13.32 8.21
CA VAL A 5 48.60 -11.99 8.17
C VAL A 5 49.54 -11.04 7.43
N LEU A 6 49.03 -10.31 6.43
CA LEU A 6 49.71 -9.16 5.84
C LEU A 6 48.79 -7.94 5.97
N SER A 7 49.18 -6.99 6.82
CA SER A 7 48.37 -5.80 7.09
C SER A 7 48.66 -4.73 6.04
N THR A 8 47.80 -4.63 5.03
CA THR A 8 47.79 -3.52 4.08
C THR A 8 46.88 -2.40 4.60
N PHE A 9 47.44 -1.22 4.82
CA PHE A 9 46.66 0.01 5.00
C PHE A 9 45.81 0.24 3.75
N LEU A 10 44.49 0.04 3.84
CA LEU A 10 43.58 0.64 2.87
C LEU A 10 43.48 2.14 3.19
N PHE A 11 43.88 2.97 2.24
CA PHE A 11 43.30 4.29 2.14
C PHE A 11 41.81 4.13 1.84
N LEU A 12 40.96 4.85 2.57
CA LEU A 12 39.56 5.05 2.21
C LEU A 12 39.46 5.95 0.97
N PHE A 13 39.82 5.39 -0.18
CA PHE A 13 39.20 5.81 -1.42
C PHE A 13 37.73 5.44 -1.33
N SER A 14 36.85 6.44 -1.48
CA SER A 14 35.50 6.19 -1.93
C SER A 14 35.61 5.51 -3.29
N LEU A 15 35.35 4.20 -3.33
CA LEU A 15 35.14 3.49 -4.58
C LEU A 15 33.78 3.94 -5.10
N ALA A 16 33.78 4.98 -5.93
CA ALA A 16 32.61 5.38 -6.68
C ALA A 16 32.15 4.18 -7.51
N THR A 17 31.07 3.53 -7.08
CA THR A 17 30.38 2.49 -7.84
C THR A 17 29.94 3.10 -9.16
N ALA A 18 30.34 2.49 -10.28
CA ALA A 18 29.93 2.96 -11.59
C ALA A 18 28.40 2.89 -11.72
N ASP A 19 27.82 3.88 -12.40
CA ASP A 19 26.39 3.89 -12.72
C ASP A 19 26.04 2.62 -13.53
N PRO A 20 24.98 1.85 -13.20
CA PRO A 20 24.72 0.60 -13.90
C PRO A 20 24.39 0.84 -15.37
N THR A 21 24.69 -0.13 -16.24
CA THR A 21 24.34 -0.04 -17.67
C THR A 21 22.96 -0.62 -17.92
N TRP A 22 22.12 0.09 -18.66
CA TRP A 22 20.74 -0.29 -19.01
C TRP A 22 20.66 -0.83 -20.47
N PRO A 23 19.77 -1.77 -20.82
CA PRO A 23 18.96 -2.59 -19.92
C PRO A 23 19.83 -3.62 -19.17
N ASN A 24 19.30 -4.14 -18.07
CA ASN A 24 20.00 -5.02 -17.16
C ASN A 24 19.10 -6.14 -16.61
N ALA A 25 19.72 -7.09 -15.93
CA ALA A 25 19.00 -8.08 -15.12
C ALA A 25 18.44 -7.45 -13.83
N ILE A 26 19.19 -6.51 -13.21
CA ILE A 26 18.78 -5.82 -11.97
C ILE A 26 17.61 -4.85 -12.15
N ASP A 27 17.21 -4.54 -13.39
CA ASP A 27 16.29 -3.45 -13.72
C ASP A 27 14.96 -3.51 -12.95
N GLU A 28 14.40 -4.70 -12.74
CA GLU A 28 13.13 -4.88 -12.04
C GLU A 28 13.30 -4.74 -10.52
N LEU A 29 14.32 -5.39 -9.94
CA LEU A 29 14.59 -5.34 -8.51
C LEU A 29 15.03 -3.94 -8.04
N GLU A 30 15.73 -3.19 -8.89
CA GLU A 30 16.10 -1.79 -8.69
C GLU A 30 14.87 -0.87 -8.59
N GLU A 31 13.84 -1.12 -9.41
CA GLU A 31 12.56 -0.41 -9.33
C GLU A 31 11.83 -0.74 -8.02
N LEU A 32 11.72 -2.04 -7.69
CA LEU A 32 11.09 -2.47 -6.44
C LEU A 32 11.81 -1.94 -5.19
N ALA A 33 13.12 -1.70 -5.26
CA ALA A 33 13.93 -1.22 -4.14
C ALA A 33 13.82 0.28 -3.86
N PHE A 34 13.78 1.11 -4.91
CA PHE A 34 13.93 2.56 -4.76
C PHE A 34 12.73 3.38 -5.27
N GLN A 35 11.87 2.85 -6.14
CA GLN A 35 10.65 3.55 -6.57
C GLN A 35 9.48 3.17 -5.67
N LEU A 36 9.50 3.55 -4.39
CA LEU A 36 8.51 3.10 -3.41
C LEU A 36 7.25 3.95 -3.41
N PHE A 37 7.39 5.28 -3.49
CA PHE A 37 6.34 6.26 -3.23
C PHE A 37 6.14 7.26 -4.38
N SER A 38 4.96 7.88 -4.42
CA SER A 38 4.57 8.95 -5.36
C SER A 38 4.65 8.52 -6.85
N ALA A 39 5.17 9.35 -7.77
CA ALA A 39 5.09 9.06 -9.19
C ALA A 39 5.82 7.76 -9.58
N ASN A 40 5.08 6.86 -10.25
CA ASN A 40 5.54 5.51 -10.63
C ASN A 40 5.91 4.61 -9.43
N ALA A 41 5.31 4.83 -8.26
CA ALA A 41 5.41 3.94 -7.10
C ALA A 41 5.18 2.46 -7.47
N ARG A 42 6.17 1.62 -7.18
CA ARG A 42 6.11 0.17 -7.32
C ARG A 42 5.40 -0.51 -6.15
N LYS A 43 5.19 0.19 -5.03
CA LYS A 43 4.40 -0.23 -3.87
C LYS A 43 4.85 -1.52 -3.15
N PHE A 44 6.12 -1.91 -3.31
CA PHE A 44 6.64 -3.10 -2.64
C PHE A 44 6.60 -2.96 -1.10
N ALA A 45 6.92 -1.77 -0.58
CA ALA A 45 7.05 -1.49 0.85
C ALA A 45 5.74 -1.07 1.54
N ASP A 46 4.60 -0.95 0.85
CA ASP A 46 3.32 -0.42 1.39
C ASP A 46 2.79 -1.17 2.63
N ASN A 47 3.27 -2.38 2.91
CA ASN A 47 2.90 -3.17 4.09
C ASN A 47 3.85 -3.01 5.29
N VAL A 48 4.96 -2.29 5.15
CA VAL A 48 5.99 -2.11 6.20
C VAL A 48 6.40 -0.65 6.39
N SER A 49 5.66 0.30 5.81
CA SER A 49 6.04 1.70 5.66
C SER A 49 4.81 2.63 5.81
N PRO A 50 4.55 3.16 7.02
CA PRO A 50 5.45 3.22 8.18
C PRO A 50 5.69 1.87 8.90
N CYS A 51 6.82 1.73 9.60
CA CYS A 51 7.16 0.50 10.34
C CYS A 51 6.12 0.10 11.40
N THR A 52 5.29 1.04 11.86
CA THR A 52 4.14 0.79 12.74
C THR A 52 3.02 -0.04 12.10
N ASP A 53 3.06 -0.29 10.80
CA ASP A 53 2.01 -0.96 10.03
C ASP A 53 1.72 -2.38 10.51
N GLN A 54 0.43 -2.63 10.70
CA GLN A 54 -0.14 -3.91 11.16
C GLN A 54 -1.25 -4.37 10.18
N PRO A 55 -0.96 -4.46 8.87
CA PRO A 55 -1.97 -4.67 7.81
C PRO A 55 -2.66 -6.04 7.92
N PHE A 56 -2.09 -6.96 8.68
CA PHE A 56 -2.60 -8.30 8.92
C PHE A 56 -3.15 -8.51 10.35
N GLY A 57 -3.49 -7.43 11.06
CA GLY A 57 -4.19 -7.43 12.34
C GLY A 57 -3.38 -6.87 13.52
N PRO A 58 -4.05 -6.35 14.58
CA PRO A 58 -3.39 -5.75 15.74
C PRO A 58 -2.33 -6.65 16.39
N GLY A 59 -1.19 -6.06 16.76
CA GLY A 59 -0.05 -6.75 17.35
C GLY A 59 0.87 -7.46 16.35
N ARG A 60 0.66 -7.30 15.04
CA ARG A 60 1.50 -7.92 13.99
C ARG A 60 2.26 -6.88 13.16
N VAL A 61 3.37 -6.40 13.72
CA VAL A 61 4.31 -5.50 13.03
C VAL A 61 4.90 -6.22 11.82
N ALA A 62 4.44 -5.88 10.61
CA ALA A 62 4.78 -6.64 9.40
C ALA A 62 6.29 -6.60 9.08
N ALA A 63 6.97 -5.49 9.39
CA ALA A 63 8.42 -5.36 9.26
C ALA A 63 9.17 -6.45 10.05
N ALA A 64 8.73 -6.76 11.27
CA ALA A 64 9.32 -7.83 12.09
C ALA A 64 9.05 -9.21 11.50
N GLU A 65 7.87 -9.44 10.89
CA GLU A 65 7.54 -10.70 10.22
C GLU A 65 8.41 -10.93 8.97
N TRP A 66 8.77 -9.85 8.25
CA TRP A 66 9.64 -9.91 7.07
C TRP A 66 11.10 -10.15 7.46
N VAL A 67 11.61 -9.47 8.49
CA VAL A 67 12.93 -9.76 9.10
C VAL A 67 13.01 -11.22 9.56
N ARG A 68 11.97 -11.71 10.25
CA ARG A 68 11.88 -13.12 10.68
C ARG A 68 11.83 -14.08 9.49
N THR A 69 11.12 -13.74 8.42
CA THR A 69 11.05 -14.56 7.18
C THR A 69 12.43 -14.69 6.54
N ALA A 70 13.17 -13.57 6.40
CA ALA A 70 14.53 -13.59 5.86
C ALA A 70 15.52 -14.37 6.73
N PHE A 71 15.38 -14.32 8.07
CA PHE A 71 16.20 -15.15 8.97
C PHE A 71 15.84 -16.64 8.85
N HIS A 72 14.57 -17.02 8.86
CA HIS A 72 14.16 -18.43 8.80
C HIS A 72 14.56 -19.10 7.48
N ASP A 73 14.44 -18.39 6.35
CA ASP A 73 14.89 -18.86 5.04
C ASP A 73 16.41 -19.14 5.04
N MET A 74 17.20 -18.11 5.37
CA MET A 74 18.66 -18.19 5.56
C MET A 74 19.06 -19.34 6.49
N ALA A 75 18.30 -19.55 7.57
CA ALA A 75 18.74 -20.38 8.68
C ALA A 75 18.88 -21.86 8.33
N THR A 76 18.27 -22.34 7.25
CA THR A 76 18.45 -23.71 6.75
C THR A 76 19.88 -23.95 6.21
N GLY A 77 20.59 -22.88 5.88
CA GLY A 77 21.87 -22.88 5.18
C GLY A 77 23.06 -23.51 5.91
N SER A 78 24.06 -23.91 5.11
CA SER A 78 25.34 -24.44 5.59
C SER A 78 26.53 -23.98 4.76
N VAL A 79 27.43 -23.20 5.36
CA VAL A 79 28.73 -22.83 4.75
C VAL A 79 29.72 -24.00 4.63
N PHE A 80 29.44 -25.13 5.31
CA PHE A 80 30.29 -26.32 5.24
C PHE A 80 29.93 -27.25 4.08
N PHE A 81 28.63 -27.43 3.82
CA PHE A 81 28.14 -28.22 2.69
C PHE A 81 27.87 -27.40 1.44
N GLY A 82 27.71 -26.08 1.57
CA GLY A 82 27.43 -25.17 0.46
C GLY A 82 25.99 -25.26 -0.05
N THR A 83 25.03 -25.47 0.87
CA THR A 83 23.62 -25.82 0.58
C THR A 83 22.67 -25.02 1.48
N GLY A 84 21.50 -24.64 0.96
CA GLY A 84 20.54 -23.77 1.65
C GLY A 84 21.06 -22.33 1.80
N GLY A 85 20.28 -21.47 2.43
CA GLY A 85 20.58 -20.05 2.62
C GLY A 85 19.38 -19.19 2.21
N ALA A 86 19.63 -17.96 1.78
CA ALA A 86 18.62 -17.11 1.16
C ALA A 86 18.28 -17.65 -0.25
N ASP A 87 17.43 -18.67 -0.29
CA ASP A 87 16.99 -19.37 -1.51
C ASP A 87 15.47 -19.60 -1.56
N ALA A 88 14.68 -18.94 -0.70
CA ALA A 88 13.22 -19.07 -0.61
C ALA A 88 12.72 -20.50 -0.32
N SER A 89 13.55 -21.40 0.23
CA SER A 89 13.13 -22.72 0.73
C SER A 89 12.03 -22.63 1.79
N ILE A 90 11.95 -21.52 2.54
CA ILE A 90 10.90 -21.26 3.54
C ILE A 90 9.47 -21.42 2.98
N GLN A 91 9.26 -21.22 1.67
CA GLN A 91 7.95 -21.38 1.02
C GLN A 91 7.39 -22.81 1.11
N PHE A 92 8.24 -23.82 1.22
CA PHE A 92 7.86 -25.22 1.37
C PHE A 92 7.73 -25.64 2.84
N GLU A 93 8.35 -24.89 3.75
CA GLU A 93 8.52 -25.25 5.16
C GLU A 93 7.44 -24.67 6.09
N LEU A 94 6.41 -24.02 5.54
CA LEU A 94 5.32 -23.36 6.28
C LEU A 94 4.44 -24.30 7.14
N SER A 95 4.62 -25.62 7.02
CA SER A 95 4.00 -26.64 7.88
C SER A 95 4.95 -27.24 8.93
N ASN A 96 6.24 -26.89 8.89
CA ASN A 96 7.25 -27.34 9.84
C ASN A 96 7.02 -26.65 11.21
N PRO A 97 7.00 -27.40 12.34
CA PRO A 97 6.97 -26.81 13.68
C PRO A 97 8.02 -25.72 13.93
N ASP A 98 9.18 -25.83 13.27
CA ASP A 98 10.26 -24.84 13.34
C ASP A 98 9.87 -23.45 12.77
N SER A 99 8.92 -23.40 11.83
CA SER A 99 8.50 -22.18 11.11
C SER A 99 7.02 -21.84 11.37
N THR A 100 6.63 -21.90 12.65
CA THR A 100 5.26 -21.61 13.11
C THR A 100 4.91 -20.13 13.13
N GLY A 101 3.69 -19.82 12.70
CA GLY A 101 3.09 -18.48 12.70
C GLY A 101 2.59 -18.08 11.30
N ILE A 102 1.51 -17.29 11.25
CA ILE A 102 0.90 -16.86 9.98
C ILE A 102 1.74 -15.82 9.21
N GLY A 103 2.67 -15.14 9.89
CA GLY A 103 3.54 -14.10 9.32
C GLY A 103 4.28 -14.53 8.05
N PHE A 104 4.92 -15.71 8.07
CA PHE A 104 5.62 -16.24 6.88
C PHE A 104 4.69 -16.38 5.67
N LYS A 105 3.47 -16.91 5.87
CA LYS A 105 2.50 -17.08 4.79
C LYS A 105 2.02 -15.71 4.28
N SER A 106 1.71 -14.74 5.14
CA SER A 106 1.31 -13.40 4.69
C SER A 106 2.44 -12.62 4.00
N THR A 107 3.69 -12.76 4.45
CA THR A 107 4.87 -12.19 3.78
C THR A 107 5.03 -12.75 2.37
N LEU A 108 5.01 -14.07 2.21
CA LEU A 108 5.17 -14.73 0.92
C LEU A 108 3.97 -14.47 -0.03
N THR A 109 2.74 -14.43 0.49
CA THR A 109 1.57 -13.97 -0.26
C THR A 109 1.77 -12.56 -0.78
N TRP A 110 2.17 -11.60 0.06
CA TRP A 110 2.41 -10.21 -0.37
C TRP A 110 3.54 -10.07 -1.38
N MET A 111 4.61 -10.86 -1.26
CA MET A 111 5.73 -10.81 -2.21
C MET A 111 5.40 -11.46 -3.56
N SER A 112 4.43 -12.39 -3.60
CA SER A 112 4.10 -13.18 -4.81
C SER A 112 3.74 -12.39 -6.08
N PRO A 113 3.04 -11.23 -6.04
CA PRO A 113 2.81 -10.39 -7.23
C PRO A 113 4.10 -9.84 -7.86
N PHE A 114 5.10 -9.56 -7.04
CA PHE A 114 6.36 -8.92 -7.45
C PHE A 114 7.39 -9.89 -8.05
N MET A 115 7.14 -11.20 -7.97
CA MET A 115 7.98 -12.23 -8.58
C MET A 115 7.82 -12.23 -10.11
N THR A 116 8.92 -12.25 -10.85
CA THR A 116 8.95 -12.20 -12.33
C THR A 116 10.15 -12.98 -12.87
N ARG A 117 10.34 -13.05 -14.20
CA ARG A 117 11.58 -13.61 -14.78
C ARG A 117 12.85 -12.78 -14.52
N LYS A 118 12.75 -11.62 -13.88
CA LYS A 118 13.86 -10.77 -13.40
C LYS A 118 13.84 -10.57 -11.87
N THR A 119 12.97 -11.26 -11.12
CA THR A 119 12.86 -11.17 -9.65
C THR A 119 12.44 -12.51 -9.05
N SER A 120 13.37 -13.23 -8.43
CA SER A 120 13.11 -14.47 -7.67
C SER A 120 12.46 -14.17 -6.31
N MET A 121 11.77 -15.14 -5.73
CA MET A 121 11.21 -14.99 -4.37
C MET A 121 12.32 -14.75 -3.34
N ALA A 122 13.47 -15.40 -3.50
CA ALA A 122 14.63 -15.24 -2.64
C ALA A 122 15.23 -13.81 -2.67
N ASP A 123 15.29 -13.18 -3.85
CA ASP A 123 15.69 -11.77 -3.97
C ASP A 123 14.62 -10.82 -3.39
N LEU A 124 13.33 -11.18 -3.46
CA LEU A 124 12.24 -10.41 -2.83
C LEU A 124 12.24 -10.53 -1.30
N ILE A 125 12.59 -11.69 -0.73
CA ILE A 125 12.81 -11.86 0.72
C ILE A 125 13.98 -11.00 1.18
N GLY A 126 15.09 -10.99 0.42
CA GLY A 126 16.23 -10.10 0.67
C GLY A 126 15.86 -8.61 0.59
N LEU A 127 15.04 -8.23 -0.39
CA LEU A 127 14.51 -6.87 -0.48
C LEU A 127 13.54 -6.54 0.67
N GLY A 128 12.75 -7.51 1.12
CA GLY A 128 11.85 -7.36 2.28
C GLY A 128 12.62 -7.07 3.57
N LEU A 129 13.77 -7.73 3.77
CA LEU A 129 14.68 -7.41 4.87
C LEU A 129 15.16 -5.95 4.78
N TYR A 130 15.66 -5.51 3.62
CA TYR A 130 16.07 -4.12 3.41
C TYR A 130 14.94 -3.12 3.71
N ALA A 131 13.76 -3.33 3.13
CA ALA A 131 12.64 -2.42 3.25
C ALA A 131 12.15 -2.30 4.71
N SER A 132 12.09 -3.42 5.42
CA SER A 132 11.71 -3.47 6.83
C SER A 132 12.71 -2.69 7.70
N ILE A 133 14.00 -3.05 7.60
CA ILE A 133 15.05 -2.42 8.41
C ILE A 133 15.12 -0.91 8.15
N ARG A 134 15.10 -0.50 6.87
CA ARG A 134 15.19 0.93 6.50
C ARG A 134 13.94 1.71 6.92
N SER A 135 12.73 1.15 6.75
CA SER A 135 11.49 1.83 7.13
C SER A 135 11.31 1.97 8.64
N CYS A 136 11.95 1.13 9.44
CA CYS A 136 11.99 1.27 10.90
C CYS A 136 13.07 2.25 11.39
N GLY A 137 13.75 2.97 10.48
CA GLY A 137 14.82 3.91 10.80
C GLY A 137 16.22 3.31 10.85
N GLY A 138 16.34 2.00 10.60
CA GLY A 138 17.60 1.24 10.63
C GLY A 138 18.55 1.53 9.46
N PRO A 139 19.72 0.87 9.44
CA PRO A 139 20.80 1.18 8.50
C PRO A 139 20.42 0.79 7.06
N LYS A 140 20.96 1.53 6.07
CA LYS A 140 20.84 1.16 4.65
C LYS A 140 21.66 -0.11 4.39
N LEU A 141 21.01 -1.27 4.45
CA LEU A 141 21.64 -2.53 4.03
C LEU A 141 22.03 -2.42 2.54
N GLY A 142 23.08 -3.14 2.14
CA GLY A 142 23.23 -3.45 0.71
C GLY A 142 22.04 -4.28 0.23
N ILE A 143 21.73 -4.24 -1.06
CA ILE A 143 20.79 -5.16 -1.71
C ILE A 143 21.54 -5.81 -2.87
N THR A 144 21.66 -7.13 -2.91
CA THR A 144 22.32 -7.85 -4.01
C THR A 144 21.30 -8.66 -4.81
N TYR A 145 21.54 -8.84 -6.11
CA TYR A 145 20.69 -9.60 -7.04
C TYR A 145 21.30 -10.96 -7.35
N GLY A 146 20.46 -11.94 -7.69
CA GLY A 146 20.88 -13.19 -8.34
C GLY A 146 20.59 -14.47 -7.54
N ARG A 147 19.74 -14.42 -6.50
CA ARG A 147 19.33 -15.65 -5.79
C ARG A 147 18.46 -16.52 -6.68
N VAL A 148 18.64 -17.82 -6.54
CA VAL A 148 17.90 -18.85 -7.27
C VAL A 148 16.92 -19.51 -6.30
N ASP A 149 15.63 -19.48 -6.63
CA ASP A 149 14.61 -20.09 -5.79
C ASP A 149 14.78 -21.60 -5.70
N ALA A 150 14.69 -22.12 -4.47
CA ALA A 150 14.64 -23.53 -4.15
C ALA A 150 13.40 -24.19 -4.79
N THR A 151 13.51 -25.49 -5.03
CA THR A 151 12.42 -26.31 -5.61
C THR A 151 11.82 -27.30 -4.63
N THR A 152 12.39 -27.40 -3.42
CA THR A 152 11.96 -28.26 -2.31
C THR A 152 12.24 -27.58 -0.97
N GLU A 153 11.69 -28.12 0.11
CA GLU A 153 12.12 -27.85 1.50
C GLU A 153 13.62 -28.15 1.71
N ALA A 154 14.23 -27.50 2.69
CA ALA A 154 15.55 -27.81 3.21
C ALA A 154 15.45 -28.63 4.52
N PHE A 155 16.20 -29.73 4.60
CA PHE A 155 16.09 -30.71 5.70
C PHE A 155 16.80 -30.28 7.01
N THR A 156 16.97 -28.98 7.26
CA THR A 156 17.94 -28.47 8.24
C THR A 156 17.30 -27.50 9.24
N GLY A 157 16.93 -28.00 10.42
CA GLY A 157 16.25 -27.22 11.47
C GLY A 157 16.97 -25.95 11.95
N VAL A 158 16.15 -24.97 12.31
CA VAL A 158 16.52 -23.59 12.65
C VAL A 158 16.71 -23.39 14.16
N PRO A 159 17.28 -22.27 14.63
CA PRO A 159 17.37 -21.96 16.06
C PRO A 159 15.99 -21.88 16.74
N GLN A 160 15.79 -22.68 17.80
CA GLN A 160 14.54 -22.74 18.57
C GLN A 160 14.72 -22.16 19.98
N VAL A 161 13.70 -21.53 20.55
CA VAL A 161 13.79 -20.83 21.86
C VAL A 161 14.27 -21.74 23.00
N GLN A 162 13.88 -23.02 22.97
CA GLN A 162 14.27 -24.05 23.93
C GLN A 162 15.70 -24.60 23.78
N ASN A 163 16.47 -24.16 22.78
CA ASN A 163 17.80 -24.72 22.51
C ASN A 163 18.84 -24.30 23.57
N ALA A 164 19.75 -25.22 23.87
CA ALA A 164 20.91 -24.93 24.71
C ALA A 164 21.95 -24.11 23.94
N TYR A 165 22.77 -23.31 24.64
CA TYR A 165 23.83 -22.48 24.04
C TYR A 165 24.78 -23.23 23.10
N SER A 166 25.10 -24.49 23.40
CA SER A 166 25.93 -25.34 22.53
C SER A 166 25.25 -25.70 21.20
N ILE A 167 23.91 -25.78 21.18
CA ILE A 167 23.12 -26.00 19.97
C ILE A 167 23.06 -24.71 19.16
N PHE A 168 22.74 -23.56 19.77
CA PHE A 168 22.79 -22.25 19.12
C PHE A 168 24.16 -22.01 18.46
N LYS A 169 25.26 -22.14 19.22
CA LYS A 169 26.62 -22.02 18.70
C LYS A 169 26.90 -22.93 17.49
N SER A 170 26.34 -24.14 17.49
CA SER A 170 26.52 -25.09 16.38
C SER A 170 25.68 -24.73 15.15
N GLN A 171 24.46 -24.23 15.34
CA GLN A 171 23.59 -23.75 14.26
C GLN A 171 24.12 -22.45 13.64
N PHE A 172 24.53 -21.46 14.45
CA PHE A 172 25.12 -20.22 13.94
C PHE A 172 26.47 -20.48 13.24
N ALA A 173 27.32 -21.37 13.77
CA ALA A 173 28.54 -21.78 13.07
C ALA A 173 28.27 -22.51 11.73
N ARG A 174 27.17 -23.29 11.63
CA ARG A 174 26.71 -23.88 10.35
C ARG A 174 26.32 -22.79 9.35
N MET A 175 25.63 -21.75 9.80
CA MET A 175 25.20 -20.59 9.02
C MET A 175 26.36 -19.59 8.72
N GLY A 176 27.58 -19.85 9.20
CA GLY A 176 28.75 -18.99 8.95
C GLY A 176 28.95 -17.84 9.95
N PHE A 177 28.24 -17.85 11.09
CA PHE A 177 28.31 -16.84 12.14
C PHE A 177 29.08 -17.33 13.37
N ASN A 178 29.96 -16.49 13.91
CA ASN A 178 30.66 -16.75 15.17
C ASN A 178 29.87 -16.29 16.40
N GLU A 179 30.40 -16.50 17.61
CA GLU A 179 29.69 -16.18 18.88
C GLU A 179 29.46 -14.68 19.13
N VAL A 180 30.21 -13.78 18.48
CA VAL A 180 29.96 -12.32 18.50
C VAL A 180 28.83 -11.99 17.53
N GLU A 181 28.90 -12.52 16.32
CA GLU A 181 27.93 -12.28 15.26
C GLU A 181 26.56 -12.90 15.57
N MET A 182 26.52 -14.05 16.26
CA MET A 182 25.30 -14.64 16.80
C MET A 182 24.62 -13.71 17.81
N THR A 183 25.38 -13.13 18.75
CA THR A 183 24.83 -12.18 19.73
C THR A 183 24.34 -10.90 19.06
N ALA A 184 25.08 -10.37 18.08
CA ALA A 184 24.66 -9.22 17.32
C ALA A 184 23.40 -9.50 16.48
N LEU A 185 23.37 -10.59 15.69
CA LEU A 185 22.25 -10.90 14.80
C LEU A 185 20.94 -11.14 15.55
N VAL A 186 20.98 -11.75 16.74
CA VAL A 186 19.81 -11.85 17.63
C VAL A 186 19.37 -10.47 18.12
N ALA A 187 20.28 -9.64 18.63
CA ALA A 187 19.93 -8.28 19.09
C ALA A 187 19.39 -7.38 17.96
N CYS A 188 19.95 -7.46 16.76
CA CYS A 188 19.46 -6.74 15.58
C CYS A 188 18.10 -7.26 15.11
N GLY A 189 17.87 -8.59 15.14
CA GLY A 189 16.59 -9.18 14.75
C GLY A 189 15.46 -8.90 15.75
N HIS A 190 15.76 -8.91 17.05
CA HIS A 190 14.81 -8.68 18.13
C HIS A 190 14.68 -7.20 18.56
N SER A 191 15.27 -6.26 17.80
CA SER A 191 14.91 -4.83 17.90
C SER A 191 13.51 -4.54 17.34
N LEU A 192 12.87 -5.49 16.64
CA LEU A 192 11.55 -5.29 16.04
C LEU A 192 10.57 -6.40 16.45
N GLY A 193 9.34 -6.00 16.76
CA GLY A 193 8.23 -6.90 17.07
C GLY A 193 8.30 -7.56 18.45
N GLY A 194 7.98 -8.86 18.49
CA GLY A 194 7.84 -9.61 19.73
C GLY A 194 7.24 -11.00 19.53
N VAL A 195 6.79 -11.60 20.62
CA VAL A 195 6.36 -13.01 20.68
C VAL A 195 4.85 -13.12 20.86
N HIS A 196 4.16 -13.84 19.97
CA HIS A 196 2.72 -14.12 20.06
C HIS A 196 2.39 -15.36 20.89
N ALA A 197 1.38 -15.23 21.76
CA ALA A 197 0.88 -16.31 22.62
C ALA A 197 0.36 -17.53 21.85
N ALA A 198 -0.15 -17.31 20.62
CA ALA A 198 -0.67 -18.36 19.76
C ALA A 198 0.41 -19.37 19.30
N ASN A 199 1.68 -18.95 19.24
CA ASN A 199 2.79 -19.80 18.81
C ASN A 199 3.74 -20.16 19.96
N THR A 200 3.93 -19.27 20.94
CA THR A 200 4.83 -19.51 22.08
C THR A 200 4.12 -19.34 23.44
N PRO A 201 3.07 -20.15 23.74
CA PRO A 201 2.25 -19.99 24.95
C PRO A 201 3.00 -20.22 26.26
N SER A 202 4.21 -20.79 26.22
CA SER A 202 5.11 -20.93 27.38
C SER A 202 5.88 -19.65 27.72
N ALA A 203 6.10 -18.77 26.74
CA ALA A 203 6.74 -17.47 26.93
C ALA A 203 5.70 -16.39 27.22
N VAL A 204 4.64 -16.37 26.43
CA VAL A 204 3.56 -15.38 26.44
C VAL A 204 2.24 -16.14 26.61
N PRO A 205 1.67 -16.24 27.82
CA PRO A 205 0.39 -16.90 28.00
C PRO A 205 -0.75 -16.14 27.32
N ALA A 206 -1.80 -16.85 26.92
CA ALA A 206 -2.99 -16.23 26.35
C ALA A 206 -3.63 -15.23 27.34
N ASN A 207 -4.00 -14.07 26.81
CA ASN A 207 -4.67 -12.95 27.46
C ASN A 207 -3.86 -12.26 28.58
N THR A 208 -2.53 -12.32 28.56
CA THR A 208 -1.66 -11.59 29.53
C THR A 208 -1.00 -10.32 28.98
N TYR A 209 -1.03 -10.10 27.67
CA TYR A 209 -0.48 -8.89 27.01
C TYR A 209 -1.48 -8.37 25.94
N PRO A 210 -1.45 -7.07 25.60
CA PRO A 210 -2.25 -6.51 24.50
C PRO A 210 -2.05 -7.30 23.21
N ASN A 211 -3.13 -7.50 22.45
CA ASN A 211 -3.12 -8.24 21.18
C ASN A 211 -2.50 -9.65 21.24
N ASN A 212 -2.40 -10.25 22.45
CA ASN A 212 -1.71 -11.52 22.68
C ASN A 212 -0.23 -11.54 22.22
N MET A 213 0.44 -10.38 22.22
CA MET A 213 1.84 -10.23 21.82
C MET A 213 2.64 -9.51 22.93
N ALA A 214 3.80 -10.04 23.30
CA ALA A 214 4.75 -9.36 24.18
C ALA A 214 5.98 -8.93 23.38
N ALA A 215 6.26 -7.62 23.37
CA ALA A 215 7.39 -7.02 22.68
C ALA A 215 8.74 -7.50 23.24
N PHE A 216 9.79 -7.44 22.43
CA PHE A 216 11.16 -7.69 22.88
C PHE A 216 11.72 -6.51 23.72
N ASP A 217 11.34 -5.28 23.40
CA ASP A 217 11.71 -4.06 24.11
C ASP A 217 10.54 -3.06 24.16
N THR A 218 10.80 -1.81 24.57
CA THR A 218 9.79 -0.75 24.62
C THR A 218 9.48 -0.08 23.28
N THR A 219 10.23 -0.37 22.20
CA THR A 219 10.12 0.31 20.89
C THR A 219 9.96 -0.65 19.70
N PRO A 220 9.02 -1.64 19.73
CA PRO A 220 8.94 -2.76 18.78
C PRO A 220 8.58 -2.43 17.31
N ALA A 221 8.55 -1.15 16.93
CA ALA A 221 8.40 -0.65 15.56
C ALA A 221 9.43 0.47 15.24
N VAL A 222 10.59 0.45 15.91
CA VAL A 222 11.74 1.33 15.68
C VAL A 222 13.00 0.46 15.70
N PHE A 223 13.89 0.65 14.74
CA PHE A 223 15.16 -0.08 14.71
C PHE A 223 16.21 0.68 15.52
N ASP A 224 16.26 0.40 16.82
CA ASP A 224 17.16 1.03 17.78
C ASP A 224 17.77 -0.01 18.75
N ASN A 225 18.54 0.43 19.75
CA ASN A 225 19.22 -0.46 20.69
C ASN A 225 18.54 -0.61 22.07
N ALA A 226 17.22 -0.42 22.17
CA ALA A 226 16.43 -0.65 23.38
C ALA A 226 16.59 -2.08 23.91
N VAL A 227 16.39 -3.12 23.07
CA VAL A 227 16.64 -4.54 23.44
C VAL A 227 18.02 -4.81 24.04
N VAL A 228 19.04 -4.00 23.68
CA VAL A 228 20.40 -4.11 24.24
C VAL A 228 20.54 -3.34 25.56
N THR A 229 20.06 -2.09 25.59
CA THR A 229 20.22 -1.19 26.73
C THR A 229 19.35 -1.61 27.90
N GLU A 230 18.08 -1.94 27.67
CA GLU A 230 17.16 -2.47 28.68
C GLU A 230 17.64 -3.80 29.27
N TYR A 231 18.31 -4.64 28.47
CA TYR A 231 18.94 -5.88 28.94
C TYR A 231 20.10 -5.61 29.92
N LEU A 232 20.95 -4.63 29.61
CA LEU A 232 22.11 -4.29 30.44
C LEU A 232 21.70 -3.59 31.74
N ASP A 233 20.69 -2.72 31.70
CA ASP A 233 20.15 -2.01 32.85
C ASP A 233 19.21 -2.88 33.70
N ASN A 234 18.83 -4.07 33.21
CA ASN A 234 17.92 -5.03 33.85
C ASN A 234 16.47 -4.52 33.95
N THR A 235 16.06 -3.64 33.02
CA THR A 235 14.71 -3.11 32.88
C THR A 235 13.86 -3.85 31.84
N THR A 236 14.50 -4.66 30.98
CA THR A 236 13.85 -5.32 29.82
C THR A 236 12.60 -6.13 30.17
N ALA A 237 11.58 -5.97 29.33
CA ALA A 237 10.33 -6.71 29.38
C ALA A 237 10.35 -8.02 28.55
N ASP A 238 11.44 -8.29 27.81
CA ASP A 238 11.54 -9.38 26.82
C ASP A 238 11.04 -10.74 27.39
N PRO A 239 10.00 -11.36 26.80
CA PRO A 239 9.56 -12.69 27.20
C PRO A 239 10.64 -13.78 27.05
N LEU A 240 11.67 -13.57 26.23
CA LEU A 240 12.81 -14.46 26.03
C LEU A 240 13.99 -14.18 26.99
N VAL A 241 13.99 -13.08 27.75
CA VAL A 241 14.92 -12.82 28.87
C VAL A 241 14.25 -12.95 30.24
N VAL A 242 13.09 -12.34 30.46
CA VAL A 242 12.41 -12.27 31.78
C VAL A 242 11.17 -13.15 31.91
N GLY A 243 10.62 -13.66 30.80
CA GLY A 243 9.34 -14.39 30.70
C GLY A 243 9.02 -15.34 31.88
N PRO A 244 8.00 -15.04 32.72
CA PRO A 244 7.83 -15.68 34.03
C PRO A 244 7.42 -17.16 33.99
N TYR A 245 6.87 -17.63 32.87
CA TYR A 245 6.41 -19.02 32.70
C TYR A 245 7.42 -19.90 31.93
N MET A 246 8.50 -19.31 31.42
CA MET A 246 9.61 -20.02 30.78
C MET A 246 10.51 -20.67 31.84
N ARG A 247 10.87 -21.94 31.62
CA ARG A 247 12.04 -22.53 32.28
C ARG A 247 13.26 -21.66 31.95
N THR A 248 14.14 -21.40 32.92
CA THR A 248 15.34 -20.57 32.70
C THR A 248 16.25 -21.11 31.58
N SER A 249 16.16 -22.40 31.28
CA SER A 249 16.84 -23.10 30.18
C SER A 249 16.25 -22.86 28.78
N TRP A 250 15.08 -22.23 28.66
CA TRP A 250 14.37 -21.95 27.39
C TRP A 250 14.31 -20.45 27.07
N ARG A 251 15.04 -19.64 27.83
CA ARG A 251 15.19 -18.20 27.62
C ARG A 251 16.35 -18.00 26.64
N SER A 252 16.05 -18.02 25.34
CA SER A 252 17.04 -17.95 24.25
C SER A 252 17.96 -16.75 24.39
N ASP A 253 17.37 -15.60 24.62
CA ASP A 253 18.01 -14.30 24.56
C ASP A 253 18.88 -14.08 25.80
N LEU A 254 18.35 -14.41 26.99
CA LEU A 254 19.19 -14.53 28.18
C LEU A 254 20.33 -15.54 27.99
N THR A 255 20.11 -16.63 27.26
CA THR A 255 21.13 -17.67 27.00
C THR A 255 22.23 -17.19 26.05
N VAL A 256 21.89 -16.38 25.05
CA VAL A 256 22.84 -15.76 24.10
C VAL A 256 23.54 -14.55 24.73
N PHE A 257 22.78 -13.56 25.20
CA PHE A 257 23.30 -12.30 25.73
C PHE A 257 24.17 -12.49 26.99
N SER A 258 23.78 -13.39 27.92
CA SER A 258 24.57 -13.63 29.14
C SER A 258 25.89 -14.37 28.90
N ARG A 259 26.09 -14.95 27.71
CA ARG A 259 27.35 -15.58 27.32
C ARG A 259 28.31 -14.62 26.62
N ASN A 260 27.81 -13.50 26.10
CA ASN A 260 28.63 -12.51 25.42
C ASN A 260 28.26 -11.06 25.84
N ASN A 261 28.33 -10.82 27.15
CA ASN A 261 28.07 -9.51 27.76
C ASN A 261 29.05 -8.43 27.25
N ALA A 262 30.21 -8.81 26.69
CA ALA A 262 31.15 -7.89 26.04
C ALA A 262 30.58 -7.31 24.74
N THR A 263 29.99 -8.15 23.87
CA THR A 263 29.28 -7.67 22.67
C THR A 263 28.07 -6.83 23.03
N MET A 264 27.25 -7.25 24.00
CA MET A 264 26.09 -6.44 24.45
C MET A 264 26.50 -5.03 24.88
N ARG A 265 27.56 -4.89 25.70
CA ARG A 265 28.10 -3.57 26.10
C ARG A 265 28.63 -2.73 24.92
N SER A 266 29.08 -3.38 23.85
CA SER A 266 29.52 -2.67 22.63
C SER A 266 28.34 -2.17 21.81
N LEU A 267 27.24 -2.92 21.78
CA LEU A 267 25.98 -2.58 21.10
C LEU A 267 25.14 -1.55 21.87
N ALA A 268 25.51 -1.20 23.10
CA ALA A 268 24.87 -0.14 23.88
C ALA A 268 25.18 1.28 23.34
N ASP A 269 26.20 1.44 22.49
CA ASP A 269 26.34 2.63 21.64
C ASP A 269 25.55 2.44 20.35
N ASN A 270 24.62 3.35 20.06
CA ASN A 270 23.74 3.25 18.90
C ASN A 270 24.51 3.31 17.57
N THR A 271 25.64 4.02 17.49
CA THR A 271 26.47 4.06 16.28
C THR A 271 27.06 2.68 15.99
N THR A 272 27.59 2.04 17.04
CA THR A 272 28.13 0.68 16.98
C THR A 272 27.03 -0.36 16.72
N PHE A 273 25.84 -0.19 17.28
CA PHE A 273 24.67 -1.02 16.97
C PHE A 273 24.32 -0.94 15.48
N MET A 274 24.03 0.26 14.96
CA MET A 274 23.66 0.48 13.55
C MET A 274 24.69 -0.11 12.58
N ASN A 275 25.99 0.15 12.80
CA ASN A 275 27.06 -0.38 11.95
C ASN A 275 27.17 -1.92 12.05
N THR A 276 27.11 -2.48 13.27
CA THR A 276 27.20 -3.95 13.44
C THR A 276 25.99 -4.64 12.82
N CYS A 277 24.79 -4.07 12.97
CA CYS A 277 23.57 -4.59 12.37
C CYS A 277 23.61 -4.51 10.84
N GLN A 278 24.15 -3.43 10.26
CA GLN A 278 24.38 -3.34 8.82
C GLN A 278 25.24 -4.51 8.31
N ASP A 279 26.37 -4.79 8.98
CA ASP A 279 27.29 -5.88 8.63
C ASP A 279 26.66 -7.27 8.78
N VAL A 280 26.04 -7.59 9.94
CA VAL A 280 25.54 -8.95 10.21
C VAL A 280 24.23 -9.26 9.48
N LEU A 281 23.34 -8.28 9.29
CA LEU A 281 22.13 -8.45 8.49
C LEU A 281 22.47 -8.55 7.00
N THR A 282 23.48 -7.83 6.51
CA THR A 282 23.94 -8.00 5.11
C THR A 282 24.50 -9.40 4.90
N ARG A 283 25.42 -9.85 5.77
CA ARG A 283 25.95 -11.22 5.71
C ARG A 283 24.90 -12.32 5.92
N MET A 284 23.76 -12.02 6.55
CA MET A 284 22.64 -12.95 6.67
C MET A 284 22.05 -13.26 5.29
N TYR A 285 21.55 -12.25 4.58
CA TYR A 285 20.86 -12.49 3.30
C TYR A 285 21.84 -12.74 2.12
N GLU A 286 23.14 -12.55 2.31
CA GLU A 286 24.21 -12.97 1.39
C GLU A 286 24.60 -14.47 1.47
N LEU A 287 24.16 -15.21 2.51
CA LEU A 287 24.40 -16.66 2.56
C LEU A 287 23.59 -17.38 1.46
N VAL A 288 24.25 -17.97 0.47
CA VAL A 288 23.61 -18.65 -0.67
C VAL A 288 24.26 -20.01 -1.01
N PRO A 289 23.54 -20.91 -1.70
CA PRO A 289 24.08 -22.19 -2.16
C PRO A 289 25.29 -22.07 -3.11
N THR A 290 26.13 -23.11 -3.13
CA THR A 290 27.34 -23.15 -3.99
C THR A 290 26.97 -23.12 -5.47
N GLY A 291 27.54 -22.16 -6.19
CA GLY A 291 27.29 -21.93 -7.62
C GLY A 291 26.37 -20.73 -7.87
N VAL A 292 25.61 -20.28 -6.88
CA VAL A 292 24.96 -18.96 -6.91
C VAL A 292 26.06 -17.89 -6.82
N THR A 293 25.97 -16.84 -7.64
CA THR A 293 26.88 -15.70 -7.63
C THR A 293 26.05 -14.44 -7.55
N LEU A 294 26.16 -13.72 -6.44
CA LEU A 294 25.44 -12.47 -6.21
C LEU A 294 26.12 -11.31 -6.96
N SER A 295 25.32 -10.30 -7.34
CA SER A 295 25.83 -9.04 -7.87
C SER A 295 26.58 -8.24 -6.80
N SER A 296 27.29 -7.19 -7.21
CA SER A 296 27.57 -6.07 -6.30
C SER A 296 26.25 -5.47 -5.76
N PRO A 297 26.26 -4.76 -4.62
CA PRO A 297 25.10 -4.03 -4.15
C PRO A 297 24.50 -3.13 -5.25
N ILE A 298 23.18 -3.22 -5.41
CA ILE A 298 22.40 -2.43 -6.35
C ILE A 298 22.40 -0.98 -5.88
N VAL A 299 22.68 -0.06 -6.80
CA VAL A 299 22.56 1.39 -6.60
C VAL A 299 21.53 1.94 -7.57
N PRO A 300 20.78 2.99 -7.20
CA PRO A 300 19.83 3.63 -8.12
C PRO A 300 20.58 4.27 -9.29
N TYR A 301 20.14 3.95 -10.51
CA TYR A 301 20.66 4.57 -11.74
C TYR A 301 20.60 6.10 -11.67
N VAL A 302 21.68 6.79 -12.02
CA VAL A 302 21.71 8.25 -12.15
C VAL A 302 20.76 8.70 -13.25
N VAL A 303 20.74 7.98 -14.40
CA VAL A 303 19.78 8.17 -15.49
C VAL A 303 19.33 6.82 -16.06
N LYS A 304 18.01 6.55 -16.03
CA LYS A 304 17.40 5.30 -16.52
C LYS A 304 16.24 5.57 -17.48
N PRO A 305 16.19 4.95 -18.68
CA PRO A 305 14.97 4.87 -19.47
C PRO A 305 13.93 3.98 -18.77
N TYR A 306 12.68 4.44 -18.69
CA TYR A 306 11.62 3.81 -17.91
C TYR A 306 10.36 3.59 -18.78
N ARG A 307 9.83 2.35 -18.76
CA ARG A 307 8.70 1.86 -19.59
C ARG A 307 8.77 2.30 -21.06
N ILE A 308 9.96 2.20 -21.67
CA ILE A 308 10.17 2.56 -23.07
C ILE A 308 9.41 1.62 -24.01
N ALA A 309 8.60 2.17 -24.92
CA ALA A 309 7.81 1.41 -25.89
C ALA A 309 7.85 2.07 -27.29
N LEU A 310 7.55 1.27 -28.31
CA LEU A 310 7.35 1.70 -29.69
C LEU A 310 5.92 1.38 -30.14
N ALA A 311 5.26 2.32 -30.80
CA ALA A 311 3.95 2.14 -31.43
C ALA A 311 3.97 2.73 -32.85
N LEU A 312 3.16 2.18 -33.76
CA LEU A 312 2.95 2.78 -35.08
C LEU A 312 1.76 3.74 -35.08
N ASP A 313 1.82 4.80 -35.88
CA ASP A 313 0.63 5.57 -36.25
C ASP A 313 -0.32 4.73 -37.11
N ASN A 314 -1.59 5.16 -37.21
CA ASN A 314 -2.60 4.48 -38.02
C ASN A 314 -2.23 4.38 -39.52
N SER A 315 -1.24 5.14 -39.99
CA SER A 315 -0.73 5.11 -41.37
C SER A 315 0.44 4.13 -41.59
N ALA A 316 1.04 3.59 -40.52
CA ALA A 316 2.31 2.86 -40.53
C ALA A 316 3.46 3.63 -41.21
N THR A 317 3.50 4.94 -40.98
CA THR A 317 4.51 5.91 -41.47
C THR A 317 5.30 6.58 -40.35
N THR A 318 4.76 6.56 -39.12
CA THR A 318 5.40 7.15 -37.94
C THR A 318 5.54 6.10 -36.85
N LEU A 319 6.75 5.96 -36.30
CA LEU A 319 7.01 5.33 -35.02
C LEU A 319 6.87 6.37 -33.91
N PHE A 320 6.12 6.05 -32.87
CA PHE A 320 6.10 6.79 -31.61
C PHE A 320 6.97 6.08 -30.57
N LEU A 321 8.06 6.72 -30.15
CA LEU A 321 8.82 6.33 -28.97
C LEU A 321 8.17 6.96 -27.74
N THR A 322 7.66 6.12 -26.85
CA THR A 322 6.97 6.52 -25.61
C THR A 322 7.66 5.93 -24.37
N GLY A 323 7.29 6.42 -23.19
CA GLY A 323 7.91 6.10 -21.90
C GLY A 323 8.40 7.37 -21.21
N SER A 324 9.38 7.26 -20.30
CA SER A 324 10.03 8.41 -19.65
C SER A 324 11.53 8.20 -19.47
N ILE A 325 12.29 9.28 -19.32
CA ILE A 325 13.59 9.25 -18.66
C ILE A 325 13.40 9.52 -17.17
N ARG A 326 14.00 8.69 -16.32
CA ARG A 326 14.06 8.85 -14.87
C ARG A 326 15.47 9.30 -14.47
N ILE A 327 15.57 10.36 -13.68
CA ILE A 327 16.86 10.88 -13.17
C ILE A 327 16.86 10.83 -11.64
N HIS A 328 17.94 10.33 -11.03
CA HIS A 328 18.11 10.26 -9.58
C HIS A 328 18.79 11.53 -9.01
N SER A 329 18.26 12.05 -7.91
CA SER A 329 18.67 13.29 -7.25
C SER A 329 20.12 13.26 -6.73
N GLY A 330 20.63 12.10 -6.30
CA GLY A 330 21.89 11.98 -5.56
C GLY A 330 23.16 12.47 -6.29
N THR A 331 23.14 12.57 -7.63
CA THR A 331 24.25 13.14 -8.43
C THR A 331 23.86 14.43 -9.15
N ILE A 332 22.57 14.70 -9.32
CA ILE A 332 22.03 15.90 -9.98
C ILE A 332 20.82 16.39 -9.16
N PRO A 333 20.92 17.50 -8.40
CA PRO A 333 19.78 18.06 -7.69
C PRO A 333 18.65 18.37 -8.68
N LEU A 334 17.48 17.75 -8.52
CA LEU A 334 16.44 17.78 -9.55
C LEU A 334 15.90 19.19 -9.81
N SER A 335 15.85 20.02 -8.75
CA SER A 335 15.53 21.45 -8.80
C SER A 335 16.54 22.31 -9.60
N SER A 336 17.68 21.75 -10.02
CA SER A 336 18.63 22.39 -10.94
C SER A 336 18.48 21.96 -12.41
N ILE A 337 17.61 21.00 -12.71
CA ILE A 337 17.35 20.50 -14.08
C ILE A 337 16.22 21.33 -14.71
N THR A 338 16.49 21.94 -15.86
CA THR A 338 15.49 22.71 -16.63
C THR A 338 14.75 21.85 -17.64
N SER A 339 15.46 20.92 -18.30
CA SER A 339 14.88 19.98 -19.26
C SER A 339 15.83 18.81 -19.52
N VAL A 340 15.29 17.75 -20.12
CA VAL A 340 16.07 16.61 -20.62
C VAL A 340 15.89 16.53 -22.13
N THR A 341 17.00 16.42 -22.86
CA THR A 341 17.01 16.19 -24.31
C THR A 341 17.53 14.78 -24.58
N ILE A 342 16.83 14.00 -25.38
CA ILE A 342 17.41 12.78 -25.98
C ILE A 342 17.89 13.07 -27.39
N HIS A 343 18.99 12.44 -27.79
CA HIS A 343 19.55 12.49 -29.14
C HIS A 343 19.58 11.07 -29.70
N TYR A 344 18.68 10.76 -30.66
CA TYR A 344 18.52 9.41 -31.18
C TYR A 344 19.25 9.20 -32.51
N LYS A 345 19.71 7.96 -32.72
CA LYS A 345 20.26 7.49 -33.99
C LYS A 345 19.20 6.78 -34.82
N SER A 346 19.30 6.93 -36.14
CA SER A 346 18.52 6.16 -37.12
C SER A 346 18.76 4.65 -36.97
N ARG A 347 17.93 3.82 -37.61
CA ARG A 347 18.14 2.36 -37.73
C ARG A 347 19.52 2.01 -38.33
N SER A 348 20.08 2.90 -39.13
CA SER A 348 21.41 2.78 -39.75
C SER A 348 22.58 3.31 -38.90
N GLY A 349 22.34 3.69 -37.63
CA GLY A 349 23.37 4.23 -36.73
C GLY A 349 23.87 5.63 -37.07
N SER A 350 23.21 6.32 -38.01
CA SER A 350 23.47 7.74 -38.32
C SER A 350 22.75 8.64 -37.32
N THR A 351 23.13 9.91 -37.20
CA THR A 351 22.35 10.89 -36.43
C THR A 351 20.93 10.99 -36.97
N GLY A 352 19.93 10.68 -36.12
CA GLY A 352 18.51 10.79 -36.46
C GLY A 352 17.97 12.17 -36.11
N GLY A 353 17.62 12.37 -34.85
CA GLY A 353 17.04 13.62 -34.36
C GLY A 353 17.19 13.83 -32.86
N SER A 354 16.50 14.83 -32.33
CA SER A 354 16.52 15.14 -30.90
C SER A 354 15.15 15.59 -30.39
N TYR A 355 14.82 15.22 -29.16
CA TYR A 355 13.56 15.58 -28.51
C TYR A 355 13.83 16.09 -27.09
N THR A 356 13.27 17.24 -26.75
CA THR A 356 13.43 17.87 -25.43
C THR A 356 12.12 17.83 -24.67
N THR A 357 12.19 17.47 -23.39
CA THR A 357 11.06 17.29 -22.48
C THR A 357 11.35 17.92 -21.11
N SER A 358 10.29 18.28 -20.38
CA SER A 358 10.33 18.85 -19.04
C SER A 358 9.95 17.82 -17.98
N LEU A 359 10.11 18.16 -16.71
CA LEU A 359 9.66 17.32 -15.59
C LEU A 359 8.13 17.15 -15.64
N GLN A 360 7.65 15.92 -15.42
CA GLN A 360 6.23 15.59 -15.20
C GLN A 360 5.91 15.41 -13.71
N GLY A 361 6.83 14.86 -12.92
CA GLY A 361 6.63 14.64 -11.49
C GLY A 361 7.75 13.88 -10.81
N TYR A 362 7.62 13.71 -9.49
CA TYR A 362 8.62 13.08 -8.62
C TYR A 362 8.13 11.75 -8.04
N GLY A 363 9.01 10.76 -7.97
CA GLY A 363 8.85 9.51 -7.20
C GLY A 363 9.98 9.36 -6.19
N ARG A 364 9.77 8.60 -5.11
CA ARG A 364 10.70 8.54 -3.97
C ARG A 364 10.90 7.12 -3.44
N GLY A 365 12.08 6.88 -2.87
CA GLY A 365 12.41 5.71 -2.05
C GLY A 365 12.54 6.11 -0.57
N PHE A 366 13.27 5.31 0.21
CA PHE A 366 13.60 5.66 1.60
C PHE A 366 14.72 6.72 1.72
N ASP A 367 15.70 6.71 0.81
CA ASP A 367 16.82 7.68 0.80
C ASP A 367 16.96 8.44 -0.53
N ASP A 368 16.14 8.09 -1.52
CA ASP A 368 16.41 8.27 -2.94
C ASP A 368 15.24 9.04 -3.61
N GLU A 369 15.49 9.98 -4.51
CA GLU A 369 14.42 10.74 -5.21
C GLU A 369 14.62 10.80 -6.72
N PHE A 370 13.52 10.68 -7.48
CA PHE A 370 13.52 10.50 -8.92
C PHE A 370 12.63 11.52 -9.64
N GLY A 371 13.19 12.26 -10.59
CA GLY A 371 12.44 13.10 -11.52
C GLY A 371 12.12 12.33 -12.80
N TYR A 372 10.86 12.37 -13.24
CA TYR A 372 10.41 11.73 -14.49
C TYR A 372 10.17 12.76 -15.60
N TYR A 373 10.71 12.47 -16.79
CA TYR A 373 10.70 13.33 -17.96
C TYR A 373 10.13 12.54 -19.16
N PRO A 374 8.85 12.73 -19.53
CA PRO A 374 8.14 11.85 -20.48
C PRO A 374 8.65 12.01 -21.91
N LEU A 375 8.62 10.92 -22.67
CA LEU A 375 8.96 10.85 -24.08
C LEU A 375 7.69 10.65 -24.92
N ARG A 376 7.55 11.45 -25.97
CA ARG A 376 6.58 11.26 -27.06
C ARG A 376 7.25 11.69 -28.37
N VAL A 377 8.16 10.85 -28.88
CA VAL A 377 8.98 11.18 -30.06
C VAL A 377 8.41 10.54 -31.30
N SER A 378 8.02 11.36 -32.28
CA SER A 378 7.69 10.91 -33.63
C SER A 378 8.96 10.70 -34.45
N ILE A 379 9.08 9.52 -35.05
CA ILE A 379 10.22 9.08 -35.87
C ILE A 379 9.66 8.50 -37.17
N ASP A 380 10.20 8.90 -38.31
CA ASP A 380 9.78 8.39 -39.63
C ASP A 380 10.15 6.89 -39.76
N THR A 381 9.23 6.03 -40.22
CA THR A 381 9.48 4.58 -40.34
C THR A 381 10.62 4.24 -41.28
N ALA A 382 10.90 5.06 -42.30
CA ALA A 382 12.01 4.86 -43.22
C ALA A 382 13.37 5.22 -42.57
N VAL A 383 13.38 6.04 -41.52
CA VAL A 383 14.58 6.43 -40.76
C VAL A 383 14.82 5.47 -39.59
N GLY A 384 13.77 5.18 -38.84
CA GLY A 384 13.80 4.27 -37.68
C GLY A 384 14.67 4.71 -36.51
N ILE A 385 14.87 3.80 -35.56
CA ILE A 385 15.73 4.00 -34.37
C ILE A 385 16.62 2.79 -34.07
N SER A 386 17.81 3.04 -33.51
CA SER A 386 18.73 2.00 -33.00
C SER A 386 19.23 2.26 -31.57
N SER A 387 19.48 3.52 -31.21
CA SER A 387 19.88 3.94 -29.87
C SER A 387 19.57 5.42 -29.64
N PHE A 388 19.74 5.88 -28.40
CA PHE A 388 19.87 7.31 -28.09
C PHE A 388 20.90 7.58 -26.98
N THR A 389 21.36 8.83 -26.90
CA THR A 389 22.05 9.39 -25.73
C THR A 389 21.16 10.41 -25.03
N ILE A 390 21.42 10.69 -23.76
CA ILE A 390 20.62 11.61 -22.94
C ILE A 390 21.46 12.81 -22.53
N ASP A 391 20.84 13.97 -22.52
CA ASP A 391 21.44 15.24 -22.13
C ASP A 391 20.55 15.96 -21.12
N VAL A 392 21.10 16.25 -19.95
CA VAL A 392 20.44 16.95 -18.85
C VAL A 392 20.84 18.42 -18.92
N ASN A 393 19.87 19.29 -19.19
CA ASN A 393 20.09 20.73 -19.36
C ASN A 393 19.84 21.44 -18.03
N MET A 394 20.85 22.15 -17.54
CA MET A 394 20.90 22.73 -16.20
C MET A 394 20.40 24.19 -16.19
N ASN A 395 19.92 24.66 -15.04
CA ASN A 395 19.39 26.01 -14.85
C ASN A 395 20.44 27.14 -14.95
N ASP A 396 21.73 26.81 -14.81
CA ASP A 396 22.86 27.71 -15.05
C ASP A 396 23.28 27.79 -16.54
N GLY A 397 22.58 27.05 -17.42
CA GLY A 397 22.88 26.95 -18.84
C GLY A 397 23.96 25.91 -19.18
N THR A 398 24.47 25.16 -18.20
CA THR A 398 25.37 24.01 -18.45
C THR A 398 24.59 22.76 -18.87
N LYS A 399 25.31 21.72 -19.26
CA LYS A 399 24.78 20.48 -19.85
C LYS A 399 25.56 19.28 -19.32
N ARG A 400 24.87 18.21 -18.92
CA ARG A 400 25.49 16.93 -18.54
C ARG A 400 25.03 15.84 -19.50
N SER A 401 25.96 15.21 -20.21
CA SER A 401 25.69 14.15 -21.18
C SER A 401 25.86 12.76 -20.58
N PHE A 402 24.96 11.85 -20.94
CA PHE A 402 24.92 10.46 -20.49
C PHE A 402 24.78 9.53 -21.71
N ASP A 403 25.75 8.62 -21.86
CA ASP A 403 25.89 7.71 -22.99
C ASP A 403 25.79 6.23 -22.57
N ASN A 404 25.19 5.96 -21.40
CA ASN A 404 25.02 4.61 -20.85
C ASN A 404 26.36 3.84 -20.73
N ASN A 405 27.37 4.48 -20.13
CA ASN A 405 28.75 3.99 -20.02
C ASN A 405 29.40 3.66 -21.38
N GLY A 406 29.12 4.49 -22.39
CA GLY A 406 29.59 4.31 -23.77
C GLY A 406 28.87 3.24 -24.60
N ASN A 407 27.80 2.63 -24.08
CA ASN A 407 27.01 1.61 -24.78
C ASN A 407 25.79 2.19 -25.53
N GLU A 408 25.41 3.43 -25.19
CA GLU A 408 24.17 4.12 -25.59
C GLU A 408 22.89 3.42 -25.09
N TYR A 409 21.78 4.14 -25.00
CA TYR A 409 20.49 3.55 -24.60
C TYR A 409 19.87 2.88 -25.83
N LEU A 410 20.06 1.56 -25.94
CA LEU A 410 19.66 0.77 -27.10
C LEU A 410 18.14 0.64 -27.20
N VAL A 411 17.58 1.02 -28.36
CA VAL A 411 16.16 0.83 -28.70
C VAL A 411 16.09 0.50 -30.18
N GLN A 412 15.78 -0.76 -30.49
CA GLN A 412 15.67 -1.27 -31.86
C GLN A 412 14.21 -1.27 -32.33
N ASP A 413 13.98 -1.07 -33.63
CA ASP A 413 12.66 -1.08 -34.25
C ASP A 413 12.46 -2.21 -35.28
N TYR A 414 13.31 -3.23 -35.28
CA TYR A 414 13.13 -4.41 -36.13
C TYR A 414 11.98 -5.31 -35.66
N VAL A 415 11.69 -5.34 -34.36
CA VAL A 415 10.51 -6.01 -33.78
C VAL A 415 10.05 -5.30 -32.50
N PHE A 416 8.75 -5.07 -32.36
CA PHE A 416 8.14 -4.55 -31.13
C PHE A 416 6.65 -4.91 -31.01
N LEU A 417 6.17 -5.06 -29.77
CA LEU A 417 4.76 -5.36 -29.47
C LEU A 417 3.87 -4.13 -29.76
N GLN A 418 2.73 -4.33 -30.42
CA GLN A 418 1.68 -3.32 -30.52
C GLN A 418 0.68 -3.49 -29.38
N ASN A 419 0.90 -2.80 -28.26
CA ASN A 419 0.01 -2.86 -27.09
C ASN A 419 -1.45 -2.50 -27.42
N SER A 420 -1.67 -1.64 -28.42
CA SER A 420 -3.01 -1.23 -28.89
C SER A 420 -3.74 -2.32 -29.69
N GLN A 421 -3.01 -3.14 -30.45
CA GLN A 421 -3.56 -4.24 -31.27
C GLN A 421 -3.53 -5.58 -30.53
N SER A 422 -2.69 -5.70 -29.51
CA SER A 422 -2.63 -6.83 -28.59
C SER A 422 -3.70 -6.69 -27.52
N CYS A 423 -4.11 -7.81 -26.91
CA CYS A 423 -5.03 -7.78 -25.78
C CYS A 423 -4.87 -8.96 -24.82
N LEU A 424 -5.14 -8.71 -23.54
CA LEU A 424 -5.07 -9.67 -22.46
C LEU A 424 -6.32 -9.56 -21.58
N ASN A 425 -7.23 -10.52 -21.69
CA ASN A 425 -8.38 -10.62 -20.81
C ASN A 425 -7.95 -11.28 -19.48
N SER A 426 -7.99 -10.51 -18.39
CA SER A 426 -7.48 -10.91 -17.08
C SER A 426 -8.06 -12.25 -16.59
N GLY A 427 -9.38 -12.32 -16.43
CA GLY A 427 -10.07 -13.46 -15.79
C GLY A 427 -10.09 -14.75 -16.62
N SER A 428 -10.15 -14.66 -17.95
CA SER A 428 -10.09 -15.86 -18.82
C SER A 428 -8.66 -16.26 -19.20
N GLY A 429 -7.68 -15.37 -18.99
CA GLY A 429 -6.31 -15.52 -19.51
C GLY A 429 -6.21 -15.48 -21.03
N ALA A 430 -7.29 -15.18 -21.77
CA ALA A 430 -7.27 -15.11 -23.22
C ALA A 430 -6.35 -13.96 -23.68
N PHE A 431 -5.30 -14.32 -24.40
CA PHE A 431 -4.23 -13.41 -24.82
C PHE A 431 -4.10 -13.43 -26.34
N THR A 432 -3.96 -12.25 -26.95
CA THR A 432 -3.53 -12.10 -28.34
C THR A 432 -2.40 -11.10 -28.41
N ALA A 433 -1.24 -11.55 -28.90
CA ALA A 433 -0.10 -10.71 -29.21
C ALA A 433 -0.15 -10.29 -30.69
N VAL A 434 0.02 -9.01 -30.95
CA VAL A 434 0.28 -8.46 -32.29
C VAL A 434 1.60 -7.72 -32.25
N ALA A 435 2.58 -8.20 -33.02
CA ALA A 435 3.91 -7.63 -33.12
C ALA A 435 4.11 -6.98 -34.49
N ALA A 436 4.67 -5.76 -34.51
CA ALA A 436 5.17 -5.15 -35.72
C ALA A 436 6.61 -5.64 -35.95
N VAL A 437 6.91 -6.17 -37.14
CA VAL A 437 8.24 -6.63 -37.54
C VAL A 437 8.64 -5.90 -38.83
N HIS A 438 9.82 -5.28 -38.84
CA HIS A 438 10.29 -4.48 -39.96
C HIS A 438 10.55 -5.36 -41.20
N ASN A 439 10.11 -4.91 -42.37
CA ASN A 439 10.10 -5.68 -43.62
C ASN A 439 11.50 -6.06 -44.16
N SER A 440 12.59 -5.54 -43.58
CA SER A 440 13.94 -6.02 -43.85
C SER A 440 14.26 -7.38 -43.21
N GLN A 441 13.48 -7.84 -42.21
CA GLN A 441 13.66 -9.14 -41.56
C GLN A 441 13.11 -10.24 -42.49
N THR A 442 13.94 -10.66 -43.44
CA THR A 442 13.52 -11.58 -44.51
C THR A 442 13.27 -12.99 -43.98
N ASP A 443 12.12 -13.58 -44.36
CA ASP A 443 11.64 -14.89 -43.93
C ASP A 443 11.76 -15.18 -42.42
N ALA A 444 11.53 -14.14 -41.59
CA ALA A 444 11.66 -14.21 -40.15
C ALA A 444 10.69 -15.24 -39.50
N SER A 445 11.25 -16.09 -38.63
CA SER A 445 10.47 -16.81 -37.62
C SER A 445 10.23 -15.85 -36.46
N VAL A 446 8.97 -15.68 -36.06
CA VAL A 446 8.57 -14.71 -35.03
C VAL A 446 7.78 -15.46 -33.97
N SER A 447 8.16 -15.33 -32.70
CA SER A 447 7.51 -16.01 -31.60
C SER A 447 7.36 -15.11 -30.37
N ALA A 448 6.31 -15.36 -29.59
CA ALA A 448 6.13 -14.74 -28.28
C ALA A 448 6.49 -15.77 -27.19
N VAL A 449 7.50 -15.44 -26.39
CA VAL A 449 7.87 -16.19 -25.18
C VAL A 449 7.13 -15.56 -24.02
N ILE A 450 6.18 -16.29 -23.46
CA ILE A 450 5.33 -15.82 -22.35
C ILE A 450 5.79 -16.56 -21.09
N THR A 451 6.21 -15.79 -20.08
CA THR A 451 6.57 -16.30 -18.75
C THR A 451 5.50 -15.87 -17.75
N TYR A 452 4.85 -16.82 -17.10
CA TYR A 452 3.60 -16.64 -16.33
C TYR A 452 3.58 -17.47 -15.04
N LYS A 453 2.61 -17.21 -14.17
CA LYS A 453 2.47 -17.83 -12.84
C LYS A 453 1.37 -18.89 -12.84
N ILE A 454 1.61 -20.04 -12.20
CA ILE A 454 0.61 -21.09 -11.97
C ILE A 454 0.50 -21.36 -10.46
N PRO A 455 -0.70 -21.38 -9.86
CA PRO A 455 -0.89 -21.83 -8.48
C PRO A 455 -0.33 -23.24 -8.26
N ARG A 456 0.41 -23.45 -7.17
CA ARG A 456 0.96 -24.79 -6.82
C ARG A 456 -0.16 -25.69 -6.29
N SER A 457 -0.23 -26.92 -6.78
CA SER A 457 -1.24 -27.92 -6.39
C SER A 457 -1.08 -28.52 -4.99
N SER A 458 -0.08 -28.06 -4.21
CA SER A 458 0.26 -28.56 -2.87
C SER A 458 -0.58 -27.91 -1.76
N SER A 459 -1.76 -28.49 -1.52
CA SER A 459 -2.47 -28.46 -0.23
C SER A 459 -2.71 -27.08 0.43
N GLY A 460 -2.83 -26.01 -0.34
CA GLY A 460 -3.12 -24.65 0.15
C GLY A 460 -2.09 -24.07 1.13
N THR A 461 -0.92 -24.70 1.23
CA THR A 461 0.06 -24.45 2.30
C THR A 461 1.11 -23.42 1.85
N ASN A 462 1.74 -23.65 0.69
CA ASN A 462 2.65 -22.71 0.04
C ASN A 462 1.83 -21.67 -0.78
N PRO A 463 1.94 -20.35 -0.49
CA PRO A 463 1.26 -19.31 -1.26
C PRO A 463 2.02 -18.87 -2.52
N VAL A 464 3.30 -19.23 -2.67
CA VAL A 464 4.15 -18.80 -3.78
C VAL A 464 3.79 -19.61 -5.04
N PRO A 465 3.31 -18.98 -6.12
CA PRO A 465 2.99 -19.69 -7.35
C PRO A 465 4.27 -20.22 -8.01
N GLN A 466 4.13 -21.23 -8.87
CA GLN A 466 5.23 -21.71 -9.70
C GLN A 466 5.34 -20.85 -10.97
N MET A 467 6.56 -20.37 -11.25
CA MET A 467 6.87 -19.76 -12.54
C MET A 467 6.89 -20.82 -13.64
N SER A 468 6.26 -20.51 -14.77
CA SER A 468 6.16 -21.36 -15.96
C SER A 468 6.41 -20.52 -17.21
N ASN A 469 6.73 -21.18 -18.33
CA ASN A 469 6.88 -20.52 -19.61
C ASN A 469 6.15 -21.27 -20.73
N MET A 470 5.90 -20.57 -21.83
CA MET A 470 5.44 -21.13 -23.09
C MET A 470 5.94 -20.26 -24.24
N THR A 471 6.21 -20.88 -25.39
CA THR A 471 6.53 -20.17 -26.64
C THR A 471 5.40 -20.43 -27.63
N ILE A 472 4.90 -19.37 -28.25
CA ILE A 472 3.91 -19.47 -29.33
C ILE A 472 4.49 -18.83 -30.61
N GLU A 473 4.52 -19.60 -31.69
CA GLU A 473 4.89 -19.08 -33.00
C GLU A 473 3.78 -18.14 -33.51
N MET A 474 4.17 -17.01 -34.08
CA MET A 474 3.28 -15.95 -34.54
C MET A 474 3.06 -16.07 -36.05
N ALA A 475 1.79 -16.09 -36.47
CA ALA A 475 1.44 -16.17 -37.87
C ALA A 475 1.70 -14.84 -38.57
N LYS A 476 2.37 -14.89 -39.73
CA LYS A 476 2.61 -13.71 -40.59
C LYS A 476 1.29 -13.20 -41.15
N GLY A 477 0.93 -11.97 -40.80
CA GLY A 477 -0.30 -11.29 -41.18
C GLY A 477 -0.08 -10.20 -42.22
N THR A 478 -0.80 -9.09 -42.04
CA THR A 478 -0.84 -7.98 -43.01
C THR A 478 0.40 -7.10 -42.95
N CYS A 479 0.91 -6.72 -44.12
CA CYS A 479 1.94 -5.68 -44.29
C CYS A 479 1.30 -4.29 -44.28
N TYR A 480 1.87 -3.35 -43.53
CA TYR A 480 1.53 -1.93 -43.47
C TYR A 480 2.81 -1.10 -43.48
N GLY A 481 3.00 -0.24 -44.48
CA GLY A 481 4.23 0.57 -44.63
C GLY A 481 5.50 -0.29 -44.65
N ASP A 482 6.50 0.10 -43.87
CA ASP A 482 7.78 -0.63 -43.71
C ASP A 482 7.68 -1.86 -42.78
N TYR A 483 6.47 -2.23 -42.32
CA TYR A 483 6.24 -3.29 -41.33
C TYR A 483 5.31 -4.39 -41.82
N THR A 484 5.48 -5.60 -41.27
CA THR A 484 4.49 -6.69 -41.33
C THR A 484 4.06 -7.04 -39.92
N PHE A 485 2.75 -7.14 -39.70
CA PHE A 485 2.21 -7.58 -38.42
C PHE A 485 2.24 -9.10 -38.34
N TYR A 486 2.70 -9.63 -37.21
CA TYR A 486 2.62 -11.04 -36.85
C TYR A 486 1.66 -11.17 -35.66
N THR A 487 0.83 -12.22 -35.66
CA THR A 487 -0.22 -12.41 -34.65
C THR A 487 -0.19 -13.82 -34.08
N ALA A 488 -0.33 -13.95 -32.76
CA ALA A 488 -0.63 -15.22 -32.10
C ALA A 488 -1.70 -15.01 -31.02
N SER A 489 -2.58 -16.00 -30.87
CA SER A 489 -3.59 -16.05 -29.79
C SER A 489 -3.42 -17.31 -28.97
N THR A 490 -3.57 -17.21 -27.66
CA THR A 490 -3.48 -18.33 -26.71
C THR A 490 -4.31 -18.05 -25.45
N THR A 491 -4.29 -18.99 -24.50
CA THR A 491 -4.80 -18.77 -23.15
C THR A 491 -3.64 -18.95 -22.18
N ILE A 492 -3.28 -17.88 -21.46
CA ILE A 492 -2.27 -17.91 -20.40
C ILE A 492 -2.85 -18.67 -19.20
N PRO A 493 -2.28 -19.84 -18.80
CA PRO A 493 -2.80 -20.62 -17.68
C PRO A 493 -2.61 -19.93 -16.33
N GLY A 494 -3.34 -20.43 -15.31
CA GLY A 494 -3.08 -20.13 -13.90
C GLY A 494 -3.87 -18.97 -13.30
N GLY A 495 -4.73 -18.28 -14.07
CA GLY A 495 -5.60 -17.19 -13.58
C GLY A 495 -4.90 -15.85 -13.36
N ILE A 496 -3.63 -15.86 -12.93
CA ILE A 496 -2.81 -14.67 -12.66
C ILE A 496 -2.20 -14.09 -13.96
N SER A 497 -3.01 -13.99 -15.02
CA SER A 497 -2.55 -13.74 -16.40
C SER A 497 -1.89 -12.37 -16.60
N VAL A 498 -2.40 -11.33 -15.92
CA VAL A 498 -1.90 -9.93 -15.99
C VAL A 498 -0.50 -9.73 -15.39
N GLU A 499 0.03 -10.73 -14.70
CA GLU A 499 1.39 -10.73 -14.15
C GLU A 499 2.39 -11.50 -15.02
N ALA A 500 1.95 -11.97 -16.19
CA ALA A 500 2.86 -12.50 -17.19
C ALA A 500 3.85 -11.45 -17.69
N THR A 501 5.00 -11.91 -18.17
CA THR A 501 5.98 -11.13 -18.93
C THR A 501 6.14 -11.75 -20.31
N ILE A 502 6.18 -10.91 -21.34
CA ILE A 502 6.19 -11.31 -22.74
C ILE A 502 7.48 -10.78 -23.39
N ASP A 503 8.20 -11.68 -24.06
CA ASP A 503 9.32 -11.34 -24.95
C ASP A 503 8.91 -11.68 -26.38
N ILE A 504 8.95 -10.71 -27.30
CA ILE A 504 8.71 -10.96 -28.73
C ILE A 504 10.04 -11.13 -29.44
N VAL A 505 10.29 -12.32 -29.95
CA VAL A 505 11.55 -12.69 -30.64
C VAL A 505 11.29 -12.76 -32.14
N SER A 506 12.10 -12.06 -32.93
CA SER A 506 12.15 -12.18 -34.40
C SER A 506 13.53 -12.67 -34.82
N SER A 507 13.62 -13.79 -35.53
CA SER A 507 14.87 -14.36 -36.02
C SER A 507 14.82 -14.59 -37.53
N SER A 508 15.77 -13.99 -38.25
CA SER A 508 15.92 -14.06 -39.71
C SER A 508 17.35 -14.43 -40.12
N GLY A 509 17.64 -14.47 -41.42
CA GLY A 509 19.02 -14.55 -41.91
C GLY A 509 19.87 -13.31 -41.58
N ASP A 510 19.22 -12.19 -41.25
CA ASP A 510 19.85 -10.90 -40.96
C ASP A 510 20.16 -10.73 -39.45
N GLY A 511 19.59 -11.57 -38.57
CA GLY A 511 19.89 -11.62 -37.14
C GLY A 511 18.70 -12.06 -36.27
N THR A 512 18.93 -12.09 -34.95
CA THR A 512 17.86 -12.22 -33.94
C THR A 512 17.69 -10.90 -33.22
N TYR A 513 16.45 -10.42 -33.17
CA TYR A 513 16.02 -9.20 -32.49
C TYR A 513 14.94 -9.55 -31.48
N THR A 514 14.83 -8.77 -30.40
CA THR A 514 13.86 -9.04 -29.33
C THR A 514 13.33 -7.74 -28.75
N ASP A 515 12.02 -7.72 -28.50
CA ASP A 515 11.35 -6.75 -27.64
C ASP A 515 11.05 -7.45 -26.32
N GLU A 516 11.88 -7.21 -25.30
CA GLU A 516 11.87 -8.01 -24.06
C GLU A 516 11.08 -7.36 -22.91
N PHE A 517 10.60 -8.21 -22.01
CA PHE A 517 10.06 -7.88 -20.69
C PHE A 517 8.83 -6.95 -20.72
N ARG A 518 7.99 -7.10 -21.75
CA ARG A 518 6.67 -6.45 -21.81
C ARG A 518 5.77 -7.04 -20.72
N ARG A 519 5.29 -6.22 -19.79
CA ARG A 519 4.44 -6.63 -18.66
C ARG A 519 2.99 -6.84 -19.15
N GLY A 520 2.34 -7.95 -18.77
CA GLY A 520 0.97 -8.26 -19.19
C GLY A 520 -0.05 -7.16 -18.84
N ARG A 521 0.09 -6.58 -17.64
CA ARG A 521 -0.68 -5.41 -17.16
C ARG A 521 -0.49 -4.11 -17.95
N ASP A 522 0.47 -4.04 -18.87
CA ASP A 522 0.67 -2.90 -19.78
C ASP A 522 -0.10 -3.08 -21.12
N ILE A 523 -0.88 -4.17 -21.25
CA ILE A 523 -1.68 -4.55 -22.43
C ILE A 523 -3.17 -4.43 -22.09
N GLY A 524 -3.97 -3.86 -23.00
CA GLY A 524 -5.40 -3.63 -22.79
C GLY A 524 -6.25 -4.91 -22.80
N GLY A 525 -7.46 -4.84 -22.23
CA GLY A 525 -8.39 -5.98 -22.19
C GLY A 525 -9.04 -6.37 -23.53
N SER A 526 -8.95 -5.48 -24.54
CA SER A 526 -9.59 -5.62 -25.86
C SER A 526 -8.66 -5.17 -26.98
N CYS A 527 -8.52 -5.97 -28.03
CA CYS A 527 -7.64 -5.68 -29.17
C CYS A 527 -8.30 -4.62 -30.07
N MET A 528 -7.58 -3.55 -30.44
CA MET A 528 -8.09 -2.55 -31.38
C MET A 528 -7.64 -2.84 -32.81
N ASP A 529 -8.57 -2.80 -33.77
CA ASP A 529 -8.27 -2.91 -35.20
C ASP A 529 -7.25 -1.85 -35.66
N PHE A 530 -6.33 -2.24 -36.54
CA PHE A 530 -5.38 -1.31 -37.15
C PHE A 530 -5.92 -0.77 -38.47
N SER A 531 -6.16 0.55 -38.54
CA SER A 531 -6.88 1.20 -39.65
C SER A 531 -6.03 1.54 -40.88
N GLY A 532 -4.78 1.06 -40.93
CA GLY A 532 -3.82 1.41 -41.98
C GLY A 532 -4.08 0.81 -43.35
N ILE A 533 -3.44 1.41 -44.36
CA ILE A 533 -3.47 0.93 -45.74
C ILE A 533 -2.47 -0.22 -45.88
N SER A 534 -2.96 -1.41 -46.22
CA SER A 534 -2.07 -2.57 -46.41
C SER A 534 -1.21 -2.42 -47.66
N CYS A 535 0.02 -2.96 -47.63
CA CYS A 535 0.98 -2.89 -48.75
C CYS A 535 0.44 -3.48 -50.07
N ASN A 536 -0.57 -4.35 -50.00
CA ASN A 536 -1.21 -5.01 -51.13
C ASN A 536 -2.55 -4.35 -51.55
N ALA A 537 -2.94 -3.23 -50.94
CA ALA A 537 -4.14 -2.48 -51.29
C ALA A 537 -3.97 -1.76 -52.65
N ASN A 538 -4.34 -2.45 -53.72
CA ASN A 538 -4.29 -1.92 -55.09
C ASN A 538 -5.10 -0.61 -55.20
N PRO A 539 -4.50 0.56 -55.54
CA PRO A 539 -5.15 1.86 -55.46
C PRO A 539 -6.14 2.08 -56.62
N GLY A 540 -7.31 1.44 -56.56
CA GLY A 540 -8.19 1.35 -57.72
C GLY A 540 -9.65 0.92 -57.51
N SER A 541 -10.25 1.05 -56.31
CA SER A 541 -11.68 0.76 -56.11
C SER A 541 -12.36 1.59 -55.01
N SER A 542 -12.49 2.90 -55.23
CA SER A 542 -13.33 3.77 -54.40
C SER A 542 -14.81 3.64 -54.79
N SER A 543 -15.61 2.91 -54.01
CA SER A 543 -17.07 2.86 -54.18
C SER A 543 -17.78 2.94 -52.82
N SER A 544 -18.21 4.15 -52.48
CA SER A 544 -19.03 4.45 -51.30
C SER A 544 -20.44 3.84 -51.42
N SER A 545 -20.91 3.15 -50.39
CA SER A 545 -22.35 2.90 -50.19
C SER A 545 -22.67 2.72 -48.71
N SER A 546 -23.41 3.68 -48.15
CA SER A 546 -23.99 3.58 -46.81
C SER A 546 -25.31 2.82 -46.84
N SER A 547 -25.57 2.02 -45.81
CA SER A 547 -26.92 1.59 -45.42
C SER A 547 -26.94 1.17 -43.95
N LEU A 548 -28.09 1.33 -43.29
CA LEU A 548 -28.31 0.92 -41.91
C LEU A 548 -29.00 -0.45 -41.85
N SER A 549 -28.99 -1.02 -40.64
CA SER A 549 -30.16 -1.55 -39.92
C SER A 549 -30.35 -3.06 -39.74
N SER A 550 -30.76 -3.37 -38.51
CA SER A 550 -31.61 -4.48 -38.03
C SER A 550 -31.07 -5.92 -38.07
N SER A 551 -30.95 -6.48 -36.87
CA SER A 551 -30.89 -7.92 -36.58
C SER A 551 -32.21 -8.62 -36.92
N SER A 552 -32.14 -9.89 -37.32
CA SER A 552 -33.17 -10.89 -36.99
C SER A 552 -32.62 -12.31 -37.15
N THR A 553 -33.17 -13.26 -36.41
CA THR A 553 -32.71 -14.65 -36.33
C THR A 553 -33.57 -15.58 -37.20
N SER A 554 -32.97 -16.63 -37.79
CA SER A 554 -33.41 -18.04 -37.63
C SER A 554 -32.76 -19.05 -38.61
N PHE A 555 -32.19 -20.10 -38.01
CA PHE A 555 -32.27 -21.53 -38.34
C PHE A 555 -32.42 -22.12 -39.77
N PHE A 556 -31.64 -23.20 -39.97
CA PHE A 556 -31.90 -24.44 -40.73
C PHE A 556 -31.71 -24.53 -42.27
N ASN A 557 -30.54 -25.07 -42.64
CA ASN A 557 -30.37 -26.45 -43.15
C ASN A 557 -30.16 -26.73 -44.68
N SER A 558 -28.92 -27.14 -45.00
CA SER A 558 -28.51 -28.23 -45.92
C SER A 558 -28.65 -28.16 -47.45
N THR A 559 -27.62 -28.73 -48.10
CA THR A 559 -27.52 -29.25 -49.49
C THR A 559 -27.60 -28.19 -50.62
N VAL A 560 -26.86 -28.31 -51.72
CA VAL A 560 -26.80 -29.42 -52.70
C VAL A 560 -25.41 -29.58 -53.36
N VAL A 561 -25.06 -30.82 -53.75
CA VAL A 561 -23.91 -31.17 -54.63
C VAL A 561 -24.46 -31.48 -56.04
N PRO A 562 -23.70 -31.24 -57.14
CA PRO A 562 -23.21 -32.42 -57.87
C PRO A 562 -21.86 -32.25 -58.63
N SER A 563 -21.15 -33.39 -58.76
CA SER A 563 -20.31 -33.88 -59.88
C SER A 563 -19.35 -32.95 -60.66
N GLY A 564 -18.12 -33.35 -61.02
CA GLY A 564 -17.44 -34.66 -60.90
C GLY A 564 -17.20 -35.35 -62.26
N THR A 565 -15.95 -35.73 -62.54
CA THR A 565 -15.53 -36.59 -63.66
C THR A 565 -14.41 -37.54 -63.21
N GLY A 566 -14.31 -38.74 -63.81
CA GLY A 566 -13.28 -39.75 -63.52
C GLY A 566 -12.38 -40.04 -64.73
N SER A 567 -11.63 -41.15 -64.82
CA SER A 567 -11.58 -42.35 -63.94
C SER A 567 -10.42 -43.31 -64.33
N LEU A 568 -9.98 -44.19 -63.41
CA LEU A 568 -9.19 -45.44 -63.63
C LEU A 568 -7.71 -45.26 -64.09
N SER A 569 -6.74 -46.16 -63.85
CA SER A 569 -6.52 -47.37 -62.99
C SER A 569 -4.98 -47.64 -62.95
N VAL A 570 -4.30 -48.48 -62.14
CA VAL A 570 -4.37 -49.93 -61.76
C VAL A 570 -3.43 -50.09 -60.51
N SER A 571 -3.78 -50.65 -59.33
CA SER A 571 -3.71 -52.07 -58.86
C SER A 571 -2.29 -52.72 -58.89
N VAL A 572 -1.79 -53.59 -57.98
CA VAL A 572 -2.21 -54.30 -56.72
C VAL A 572 -0.91 -54.71 -55.93
N THR A 573 -0.74 -55.52 -54.84
CA THR A 573 -1.54 -56.57 -54.13
C THR A 573 -0.95 -56.91 -52.72
N SER A 574 -1.78 -57.02 -51.65
CA SER A 574 -1.72 -58.03 -50.53
C SER A 574 -0.47 -58.15 -49.58
N ILE A 575 -0.43 -58.83 -48.41
CA ILE A 575 -1.30 -59.78 -47.63
C ILE A 575 -1.35 -59.37 -46.11
N THR A 576 -2.15 -60.04 -45.26
CA THR A 576 -2.55 -59.71 -43.86
C THR A 576 -2.03 -60.66 -42.74
N SER A 577 -2.52 -60.45 -41.49
CA SER A 577 -2.64 -61.40 -40.35
C SER A 577 -1.42 -61.53 -39.39
N GLU A 578 -1.55 -61.77 -38.06
CA GLU A 578 -2.71 -61.83 -37.12
C GLU A 578 -2.31 -61.61 -35.62
N THR A 579 -3.23 -61.84 -34.66
CA THR A 579 -3.09 -61.54 -33.20
C THR A 579 -2.90 -62.79 -32.31
N LEU A 580 -2.50 -62.63 -31.02
CA LEU A 580 -3.16 -63.23 -29.81
C LEU A 580 -2.36 -63.15 -28.46
N THR A 581 -3.05 -62.63 -27.43
CA THR A 581 -3.09 -62.97 -25.97
C THR A 581 -1.91 -63.58 -25.15
N SER A 582 -1.73 -62.99 -23.94
CA SER A 582 -1.67 -63.61 -22.58
C SER A 582 -0.36 -63.76 -21.77
N SER A 583 -0.42 -63.20 -20.55
CA SER A 583 -0.09 -63.79 -19.22
C SER A 583 1.32 -64.21 -18.78
N SER A 584 1.65 -63.76 -17.56
CA SER A 584 2.21 -64.50 -16.40
C SER A 584 3.56 -64.06 -15.76
N VAL A 585 3.40 -63.75 -14.47
CA VAL A 585 4.32 -63.65 -13.31
C VAL A 585 5.40 -64.76 -13.25
N PRO A 586 6.55 -64.57 -12.54
CA PRO A 586 6.54 -64.41 -11.07
C PRO A 586 7.51 -63.40 -10.44
N ALA A 587 7.13 -62.92 -9.26
CA ALA A 587 8.05 -62.47 -8.22
C ALA A 587 8.16 -63.57 -7.14
N THR A 588 9.30 -63.66 -6.44
CA THR A 588 9.52 -64.67 -5.39
C THR A 588 10.12 -64.05 -4.13
N SER A 589 9.33 -64.06 -3.05
CA SER A 589 9.69 -64.42 -1.65
C SER A 589 11.09 -64.04 -1.12
N SER A 590 11.24 -63.40 0.04
CA SER A 590 10.91 -63.96 1.39
C SER A 590 11.48 -63.03 2.49
N PHE A 591 11.13 -63.06 3.79
CA PHE A 591 10.00 -63.64 4.55
C PHE A 591 9.95 -62.99 5.97
N THR A 592 8.77 -62.51 6.43
CA THR A 592 8.20 -62.52 7.83
C THR A 592 9.05 -62.10 9.06
N VAL A 593 8.53 -61.65 10.21
CA VAL A 593 7.19 -61.43 10.85
C VAL A 593 7.35 -60.19 11.77
N SER A 594 6.38 -59.56 12.45
CA SER A 594 4.99 -59.87 12.91
C SER A 594 4.22 -58.53 13.10
N SER A 595 3.07 -58.34 13.76
CA SER A 595 2.13 -59.20 14.53
C SER A 595 0.73 -58.57 14.63
N THR A 596 -0.30 -59.42 14.73
CA THR A 596 -1.62 -59.21 15.39
C THR A 596 -2.38 -57.87 15.22
N ALA A 597 -3.40 -57.91 14.34
CA ALA A 597 -4.69 -57.21 14.54
C ALA A 597 -5.65 -58.11 15.38
N PRO A 598 -6.91 -57.74 15.73
CA PRO A 598 -8.01 -57.26 14.86
C PRO A 598 -8.68 -55.95 15.41
N SER A 599 -9.81 -55.41 14.93
CA SER A 599 -10.81 -55.87 13.95
C SER A 599 -11.43 -54.69 13.17
N SER A 600 -12.02 -54.96 12.01
CA SER A 600 -12.63 -53.97 11.10
C SER A 600 -14.15 -53.81 11.26
N THR A 601 -14.66 -52.59 11.07
CA THR A 601 -16.04 -52.33 10.63
C THR A 601 -16.03 -51.32 9.46
N VAL A 602 -17.01 -51.46 8.56
CA VAL A 602 -17.10 -50.78 7.25
C VAL A 602 -17.21 -49.25 7.38
N ALA A 603 -16.59 -48.52 6.45
CA ALA A 603 -16.83 -47.09 6.22
C ALA A 603 -17.55 -46.87 4.87
N SER A 604 -18.41 -45.86 4.80
CA SER A 604 -19.19 -45.52 3.59
C SER A 604 -18.42 -44.59 2.65
N ALA A 605 -18.80 -44.58 1.37
CA ALA A 605 -18.44 -43.48 0.47
C ALA A 605 -19.19 -42.19 0.84
N THR A 606 -18.54 -41.05 0.66
CA THR A 606 -19.09 -39.69 0.82
C THR A 606 -19.70 -39.18 -0.50
N PRO A 607 -20.74 -38.32 -0.48
CA PRO A 607 -21.30 -37.73 -1.70
C PRO A 607 -20.42 -36.61 -2.27
N THR A 608 -20.61 -36.31 -3.56
CA THR A 608 -20.25 -35.00 -4.16
C THR A 608 -21.40 -34.04 -3.89
N GLU A 609 -21.12 -32.83 -3.38
CA GLU A 609 -22.16 -31.81 -3.17
C GLU A 609 -22.63 -31.16 -4.48
N SER A 610 -23.79 -30.53 -4.40
CA SER A 610 -24.46 -29.82 -5.49
C SER A 610 -24.72 -28.37 -5.11
N LEU A 611 -24.75 -27.47 -6.08
CA LEU A 611 -25.02 -26.04 -5.89
C LEU A 611 -26.28 -25.78 -5.04
N HIS A 612 -26.11 -25.06 -3.92
CA HIS A 612 -27.18 -24.75 -2.97
C HIS A 612 -26.93 -23.44 -2.19
N HIS A 613 -27.98 -22.89 -1.57
CA HIS A 613 -27.86 -21.86 -0.54
C HIS A 613 -27.42 -22.53 0.77
N ARG A 614 -26.41 -21.97 1.45
CA ARG A 614 -25.76 -22.66 2.56
C ARG A 614 -26.30 -22.22 3.92
N GLU A 615 -27.33 -22.91 4.40
CA GLU A 615 -28.04 -22.64 5.67
C GLU A 615 -27.16 -22.25 6.88
N SER A 616 -25.95 -22.78 7.00
CA SER A 616 -24.99 -22.37 8.03
C SER A 616 -23.53 -22.53 7.60
N ILE A 617 -22.68 -21.61 8.06
CA ILE A 617 -21.24 -21.60 7.79
C ILE A 617 -20.49 -21.00 9.00
N GLY A 618 -19.49 -21.74 9.50
CA GLY A 618 -18.73 -21.39 10.69
C GLY A 618 -19.62 -20.99 11.88
N GLY A 619 -19.49 -19.73 12.32
CA GLY A 619 -20.27 -19.14 13.41
C GLY A 619 -21.55 -18.41 12.98
N TYR A 620 -22.02 -18.59 11.75
CA TYR A 620 -23.12 -17.81 11.14
C TYR A 620 -24.19 -18.72 10.49
N THR A 621 -25.44 -18.26 10.50
CA THR A 621 -26.58 -18.85 9.78
C THR A 621 -27.05 -17.92 8.68
N LEU A 622 -27.50 -18.49 7.56
CA LEU A 622 -28.21 -17.75 6.52
C LEU A 622 -29.49 -17.12 7.12
N VAL A 623 -29.80 -15.90 6.68
CA VAL A 623 -31.02 -15.17 7.07
C VAL A 623 -32.04 -15.27 5.95
N SER A 624 -31.71 -14.71 4.78
CA SER A 624 -32.49 -14.72 3.55
C SER A 624 -31.68 -14.08 2.42
N CYS A 625 -32.24 -14.08 1.20
CA CYS A 625 -31.88 -13.07 0.20
C CYS A 625 -32.47 -11.71 0.62
N GLN A 626 -31.73 -10.62 0.43
CA GLN A 626 -32.12 -9.25 0.81
C GLN A 626 -31.88 -8.27 -0.34
N THR A 627 -32.68 -7.21 -0.43
CA THR A 627 -32.41 -6.09 -1.33
C THR A 627 -31.39 -5.14 -0.73
N GLU A 628 -30.70 -4.39 -1.58
CA GLU A 628 -30.07 -3.14 -1.14
C GLU A 628 -31.10 -2.16 -0.57
N GLY A 629 -30.63 -1.19 0.22
CA GLY A 629 -31.49 -0.14 0.79
C GLY A 629 -31.86 0.92 -0.25
N SER A 630 -32.83 1.77 0.10
CA SER A 630 -33.34 2.83 -0.77
C SER A 630 -32.34 3.98 -0.95
N GLY A 631 -31.32 3.78 -1.80
CA GLY A 631 -30.22 4.73 -2.03
C GLY A 631 -29.08 4.59 -1.01
N VAL A 632 -29.04 3.49 -0.26
CA VAL A 632 -27.99 3.16 0.73
C VAL A 632 -27.66 1.66 0.64
N ARG A 633 -26.44 1.27 1.05
CA ARG A 633 -26.06 -0.15 1.11
C ARG A 633 -26.87 -0.91 2.17
N ALA A 634 -27.15 -2.19 1.93
CA ALA A 634 -27.84 -3.03 2.93
C ALA A 634 -26.99 -3.21 4.20
N LEU A 635 -25.68 -3.41 4.04
CA LEU A 635 -24.67 -3.37 5.10
C LEU A 635 -23.60 -2.34 4.71
N ASP A 636 -23.30 -1.38 5.58
CA ASP A 636 -22.53 -0.17 5.26
C ASP A 636 -21.17 -0.05 5.99
N SER A 637 -20.80 -1.04 6.82
CA SER A 637 -19.72 -0.84 7.80
C SER A 637 -18.31 -1.13 7.25
N THR A 638 -18.16 -2.18 6.42
CA THR A 638 -16.93 -2.43 5.62
C THR A 638 -17.24 -3.43 4.50
N SER A 639 -16.39 -3.48 3.47
CA SER A 639 -16.58 -4.37 2.31
C SER A 639 -15.27 -4.73 1.62
N MET A 640 -15.27 -5.84 0.88
CA MET A 640 -14.20 -6.26 -0.03
C MET A 640 -14.78 -6.93 -1.28
N ALA A 641 -13.98 -7.09 -2.33
CA ALA A 641 -14.36 -7.89 -3.49
C ALA A 641 -13.15 -8.61 -4.10
N SER A 642 -13.35 -9.85 -4.57
CA SER A 642 -12.31 -10.75 -5.07
C SER A 642 -12.92 -11.71 -6.11
N ASP A 643 -12.16 -12.03 -7.16
CA ASP A 643 -12.59 -13.00 -8.18
C ASP A 643 -12.45 -14.46 -7.71
N GLU A 644 -11.95 -14.65 -6.48
CA GLU A 644 -11.84 -15.89 -5.72
C GLU A 644 -12.85 -15.93 -4.55
N MET A 645 -13.85 -15.05 -4.53
CA MET A 645 -14.81 -14.92 -3.42
C MET A 645 -15.53 -16.24 -3.10
N THR A 646 -15.56 -16.59 -1.81
CA THR A 646 -16.34 -17.71 -1.26
C THR A 646 -17.09 -17.24 -0.01
N LEU A 647 -18.12 -17.99 0.40
CA LEU A 647 -18.81 -17.71 1.66
C LEU A 647 -17.86 -17.83 2.86
N GLU A 648 -16.92 -18.78 2.84
CA GLU A 648 -15.82 -18.86 3.81
C GLU A 648 -14.99 -17.56 3.86
N MET A 649 -14.58 -17.02 2.70
CA MET A 649 -13.77 -15.80 2.63
C MET A 649 -14.51 -14.57 3.18
N CYS A 650 -15.80 -14.42 2.82
CA CYS A 650 -16.60 -13.30 3.31
C CYS A 650 -16.88 -13.40 4.82
N MET A 651 -17.16 -14.61 5.32
CA MET A 651 -17.32 -14.89 6.75
C MET A 651 -16.06 -14.54 7.56
N ASP A 652 -14.87 -14.92 7.07
CA ASP A 652 -13.60 -14.65 7.74
C ASP A 652 -13.26 -13.14 7.72
N PHE A 653 -13.47 -12.46 6.58
CA PHE A 653 -13.31 -11.00 6.48
C PHE A 653 -14.25 -10.23 7.41
N CYS A 654 -15.51 -10.67 7.53
CA CYS A 654 -16.50 -10.06 8.40
C CYS A 654 -16.49 -10.60 9.85
N SER A 655 -15.44 -11.30 10.27
CA SER A 655 -15.33 -11.84 11.62
C SER A 655 -15.36 -10.73 12.68
N GLY A 656 -16.41 -10.74 13.51
CA GLY A 656 -16.69 -9.71 14.52
C GLY A 656 -17.90 -8.81 14.23
N TYR A 657 -18.49 -8.88 13.03
CA TYR A 657 -19.76 -8.20 12.73
C TYR A 657 -20.97 -9.10 13.00
N ASN A 658 -22.10 -8.51 13.42
CA ASN A 658 -23.36 -9.25 13.63
C ASN A 658 -23.89 -9.90 12.34
N TYR A 659 -23.72 -9.20 11.22
CA TYR A 659 -24.16 -9.62 9.88
C TYR A 659 -23.03 -9.49 8.87
N TRP A 660 -23.10 -10.32 7.85
CA TRP A 660 -22.38 -10.14 6.59
C TRP A 660 -23.20 -10.70 5.45
N GLY A 661 -22.87 -10.33 4.22
CA GLY A 661 -23.50 -10.93 3.06
C GLY A 661 -22.65 -10.76 1.80
N THR A 662 -22.97 -11.56 0.79
CA THR A 662 -22.29 -11.52 -0.50
C THR A 662 -23.21 -11.01 -1.60
N GLU A 663 -22.65 -10.24 -2.52
CA GLU A 663 -23.35 -9.69 -3.68
C GLU A 663 -22.57 -10.00 -4.97
N TYR A 664 -23.28 -10.03 -6.10
CA TYR A 664 -22.71 -10.06 -7.44
C TYR A 664 -21.71 -11.21 -7.72
N GLY A 665 -21.78 -12.30 -6.94
CA GLY A 665 -20.86 -13.44 -7.01
C GLY A 665 -19.44 -13.19 -6.48
N ARG A 666 -19.03 -11.92 -6.29
CA ARG A 666 -17.64 -11.51 -6.03
C ARG A 666 -17.44 -10.48 -4.92
N GLU A 667 -18.51 -9.89 -4.41
CA GLU A 667 -18.48 -8.79 -3.44
C GLU A 667 -18.96 -9.28 -2.06
N CYS A 668 -18.41 -8.69 -1.00
CA CYS A 668 -18.67 -9.05 0.38
C CYS A 668 -18.85 -7.78 1.22
N TYR A 669 -19.91 -7.74 2.02
CA TYR A 669 -20.28 -6.60 2.88
C TYR A 669 -20.47 -7.07 4.32
N CYS A 670 -19.96 -6.30 5.28
CA CYS A 670 -20.14 -6.54 6.71
C CYS A 670 -20.92 -5.41 7.36
N GLY A 671 -21.73 -5.73 8.38
CA GLY A 671 -22.45 -4.72 9.13
C GLY A 671 -22.96 -5.22 10.49
N ASN A 672 -23.05 -4.31 11.45
CA ASN A 672 -23.67 -4.64 12.75
C ASN A 672 -25.20 -4.52 12.73
N TYR A 673 -25.75 -3.86 11.71
CA TYR A 673 -27.17 -3.66 11.46
C TYR A 673 -27.44 -3.80 9.96
N LEU A 674 -28.66 -4.22 9.61
CA LEU A 674 -29.18 -4.19 8.25
C LEU A 674 -29.94 -2.87 8.05
N ALA A 675 -29.75 -2.21 6.91
CA ALA A 675 -30.43 -0.94 6.60
C ALA A 675 -31.96 -1.09 6.68
N SER A 676 -32.66 -0.14 7.31
CA SER A 676 -34.11 -0.21 7.54
C SER A 676 -34.98 -0.12 6.28
N SER A 677 -34.37 0.09 5.11
CA SER A 677 -35.01 0.03 3.78
C SER A 677 -34.54 -1.16 2.93
N SER A 678 -33.67 -2.03 3.47
CA SER A 678 -33.46 -3.39 2.98
C SER A 678 -34.75 -4.18 3.16
N THR A 679 -35.11 -5.00 2.18
CA THR A 679 -36.30 -5.87 2.26
C THR A 679 -35.96 -7.29 1.83
N GLU A 680 -36.66 -8.27 2.40
CA GLU A 680 -36.49 -9.67 2.05
C GLU A 680 -36.93 -9.91 0.59
N ALA A 681 -36.05 -10.55 -0.18
CA ALA A 681 -36.30 -10.97 -1.56
C ALA A 681 -36.48 -12.49 -1.62
N ASP A 682 -37.07 -13.00 -2.70
CA ASP A 682 -37.14 -14.45 -2.91
C ASP A 682 -35.72 -15.03 -3.02
N SER A 683 -35.43 -16.14 -2.33
CA SER A 683 -34.12 -16.80 -2.35
C SER A 683 -33.60 -17.06 -3.77
N SER A 684 -34.49 -17.35 -4.73
CA SER A 684 -34.15 -17.58 -6.13
C SER A 684 -33.66 -16.32 -6.88
N GLU A 685 -33.70 -15.15 -6.27
CA GLU A 685 -33.08 -13.92 -6.79
C GLU A 685 -31.58 -13.81 -6.40
N CYS A 686 -31.12 -14.46 -5.33
CA CYS A 686 -29.70 -14.54 -4.94
C CYS A 686 -28.99 -15.70 -5.68
N ASN A 687 -29.04 -15.67 -7.01
CA ASN A 687 -28.72 -16.82 -7.89
C ASN A 687 -27.34 -16.77 -8.58
N MET A 688 -26.47 -15.80 -8.27
CA MET A 688 -25.09 -15.79 -8.77
C MET A 688 -24.23 -16.74 -7.93
N VAL A 689 -23.45 -17.57 -8.61
CA VAL A 689 -22.53 -18.52 -7.98
C VAL A 689 -21.29 -17.78 -7.47
N CYS A 690 -20.74 -18.20 -6.34
CA CYS A 690 -19.52 -17.62 -5.78
C CYS A 690 -18.33 -17.78 -6.75
N ALA A 691 -17.59 -16.70 -6.99
CA ALA A 691 -16.52 -16.68 -8.00
C ALA A 691 -15.38 -17.70 -7.69
N GLY A 692 -15.08 -17.92 -6.41
CA GLY A 692 -14.13 -18.93 -5.94
C GLY A 692 -14.70 -20.31 -5.60
N ASP A 693 -16.04 -20.50 -5.59
CA ASP A 693 -16.65 -21.80 -5.31
C ASP A 693 -17.94 -22.03 -6.13
N ALA A 694 -17.84 -22.94 -7.09
CA ALA A 694 -18.93 -23.33 -7.98
C ALA A 694 -20.10 -24.09 -7.29
N THR A 695 -20.01 -24.38 -6.00
CA THR A 695 -21.02 -25.15 -5.23
C THR A 695 -21.88 -24.29 -4.30
N GLN A 696 -21.65 -22.98 -4.23
CA GLN A 696 -22.32 -22.06 -3.30
C GLN A 696 -22.86 -20.81 -4.03
N TYR A 697 -23.96 -20.23 -3.54
CA TYR A 697 -24.48 -18.95 -4.04
C TYR A 697 -23.89 -17.76 -3.26
N CYS A 698 -23.63 -16.66 -3.97
CA CYS A 698 -23.09 -15.40 -3.45
C CYS A 698 -23.91 -14.19 -3.96
N GLY A 699 -25.20 -14.17 -3.66
CA GLY A 699 -26.10 -13.06 -3.97
C GLY A 699 -26.46 -12.92 -5.45
N ALA A 700 -26.80 -11.70 -5.87
CA ALA A 700 -26.88 -11.25 -7.26
C ALA A 700 -26.86 -9.70 -7.30
N GLY A 701 -27.05 -9.06 -8.45
CA GLY A 701 -27.05 -7.59 -8.54
C GLY A 701 -28.24 -6.94 -7.79
N ASN A 702 -27.93 -6.09 -6.81
CA ASN A 702 -28.83 -5.54 -5.79
C ASN A 702 -29.48 -6.62 -4.90
N ARG A 703 -28.82 -7.76 -4.71
CA ARG A 703 -29.31 -8.92 -3.95
C ARG A 703 -28.20 -9.49 -3.07
N LEU A 704 -28.30 -9.22 -1.77
CA LEU A 704 -27.36 -9.65 -0.76
C LEU A 704 -27.79 -11.01 -0.19
N GLU A 705 -26.97 -12.05 -0.35
CA GLU A 705 -27.13 -13.32 0.37
C GLU A 705 -26.68 -13.09 1.82
N LEU A 706 -27.62 -12.82 2.74
CA LEU A 706 -27.35 -12.30 4.07
C LEU A 706 -27.20 -13.41 5.12
N TYR A 707 -26.11 -13.35 5.88
CA TYR A 707 -25.79 -14.21 7.02
C TYR A 707 -25.77 -13.41 8.34
N LYS A 708 -26.05 -14.09 9.46
CA LYS A 708 -26.07 -13.53 10.82
C LYS A 708 -25.38 -14.44 11.82
N THR A 709 -24.66 -13.86 12.78
CA THR A 709 -23.93 -14.63 13.79
C THR A 709 -24.85 -15.46 14.69
N THR A 710 -24.41 -16.68 15.00
CA THR A 710 -24.99 -17.60 15.98
C THR A 710 -24.37 -17.45 17.37
N ALA A 711 -23.27 -16.69 17.48
CA ALA A 711 -22.59 -16.46 18.74
C ALA A 711 -23.38 -15.47 19.61
N SER A 712 -23.46 -15.72 20.92
CA SER A 712 -23.96 -14.74 21.88
C SER A 712 -22.89 -13.67 22.14
N VAL A 713 -22.70 -12.77 21.17
CA VAL A 713 -22.10 -11.45 21.43
C VAL A 713 -22.87 -10.81 22.60
N PRO A 714 -22.20 -10.23 23.61
CA PRO A 714 -22.88 -9.66 24.78
C PRO A 714 -23.73 -8.46 24.36
N MET A 715 -25.01 -8.74 24.07
CA MET A 715 -25.98 -7.75 23.64
C MET A 715 -26.13 -6.67 24.74
N PRO A 716 -25.99 -5.37 24.40
CA PRO A 716 -26.38 -4.29 25.30
C PRO A 716 -27.85 -4.53 25.70
N THR A 717 -28.08 -4.85 26.97
CA THR A 717 -29.43 -5.26 27.44
C THR A 717 -30.35 -4.05 27.68
N GLY A 718 -30.11 -2.98 26.91
CA GLY A 718 -30.88 -1.74 26.95
C GLY A 718 -32.18 -1.89 26.17
N THR A 719 -33.27 -1.43 26.77
CA THR A 719 -34.49 -1.11 26.02
C THR A 719 -34.30 0.27 25.39
N LEU A 720 -34.60 0.43 24.09
CA LEU A 720 -34.49 1.70 23.39
C LEU A 720 -35.17 2.84 24.17
N SER A 721 -34.37 3.79 24.65
CA SER A 721 -34.83 4.90 25.49
C SER A 721 -33.84 6.07 25.45
N HIS A 722 -34.36 7.29 25.63
CA HIS A 722 -33.50 8.44 25.96
C HIS A 722 -32.85 8.16 27.31
N ARG A 723 -31.52 8.26 27.40
CA ARG A 723 -30.82 7.92 28.65
C ARG A 723 -31.08 9.01 29.68
N PRO A 724 -31.64 8.71 30.87
CA PRO A 724 -31.86 9.74 31.89
C PRO A 724 -30.54 10.36 32.39
N THR A 725 -29.45 9.58 32.37
CA THR A 725 -28.11 9.97 32.80
C THR A 725 -27.02 9.32 31.96
N VAL A 726 -25.92 10.03 31.77
CA VAL A 726 -24.71 9.58 31.07
C VAL A 726 -23.50 10.02 31.89
N GLY A 727 -22.84 9.09 32.60
CA GLY A 727 -21.77 9.44 33.54
C GLY A 727 -22.22 10.41 34.63
N ALA A 728 -21.64 11.62 34.68
CA ALA A 728 -22.01 12.70 35.61
C ALA A 728 -23.11 13.65 35.07
N TRP A 729 -23.62 13.38 33.87
CA TRP A 729 -24.55 14.23 33.14
C TRP A 729 -25.99 13.70 33.27
N SER A 730 -26.97 14.60 33.35
CA SER A 730 -28.41 14.25 33.26
C SER A 730 -29.02 14.84 32.00
N LEU A 731 -29.95 14.12 31.39
CA LEU A 731 -30.75 14.59 30.27
C LEU A 731 -31.65 15.76 30.70
N ILE A 732 -31.64 16.84 29.93
CA ILE A 732 -32.54 17.99 30.07
C ILE A 732 -33.81 17.73 29.25
N GLY A 733 -33.65 17.30 28.00
CA GLY A 733 -34.74 17.04 27.06
C GLY A 733 -34.29 17.16 25.62
N CYS A 734 -35.24 17.29 24.71
CA CYS A 734 -34.98 17.59 23.29
C CYS A 734 -35.02 19.11 23.09
N TRP A 735 -34.07 19.67 22.34
CA TRP A 735 -33.94 21.11 22.14
C TRP A 735 -33.76 21.46 20.66
N THR A 736 -34.39 22.55 20.22
CA THR A 736 -34.22 23.07 18.86
C THR A 736 -32.82 23.65 18.68
N GLU A 737 -32.38 23.67 17.43
CA GLU A 737 -31.35 24.62 17.03
C GLU A 737 -31.79 26.09 17.28
N GLY A 738 -30.82 27.00 17.33
CA GLY A 738 -31.07 28.44 17.46
C GLY A 738 -31.33 29.12 16.10
N ASP A 739 -31.93 30.30 16.13
CA ASP A 739 -32.24 31.12 14.93
C ASP A 739 -30.99 31.41 14.06
N ASN A 740 -30.71 30.53 13.09
CA ASN A 740 -29.52 30.54 12.23
C ASN A 740 -28.17 30.41 12.99
N VAL A 741 -28.19 29.83 14.19
CA VAL A 741 -27.00 29.63 15.04
C VAL A 741 -27.05 28.28 15.74
N ARG A 742 -25.90 27.63 15.94
CA ARG A 742 -25.82 26.38 16.70
C ARG A 742 -26.18 26.60 18.16
N ALA A 743 -27.04 25.75 18.72
CA ALA A 743 -27.50 25.79 20.11
C ALA A 743 -26.33 25.56 21.08
N LEU A 744 -25.42 24.65 20.73
CA LEU A 744 -24.11 24.47 21.35
C LEU A 744 -23.02 24.68 20.29
N GLY A 745 -22.17 25.69 20.47
CA GLY A 745 -21.21 26.13 19.44
C GLY A 745 -19.75 26.20 19.88
N ALA A 746 -19.35 25.57 21.00
CA ALA A 746 -17.99 25.69 21.53
C ALA A 746 -17.02 24.61 21.02
N ALA A 747 -17.52 23.40 20.79
CA ALA A 747 -16.83 22.31 20.10
C ALA A 747 -17.85 21.39 19.44
N ALA A 748 -17.44 20.67 18.38
CA ALA A 748 -18.28 19.70 17.69
C ALA A 748 -17.45 18.57 17.08
N THR A 749 -18.05 17.39 16.92
CA THR A 749 -17.49 16.27 16.16
C THR A 749 -18.61 15.41 15.56
N SER A 750 -18.30 14.60 14.55
CA SER A 750 -19.24 13.66 13.95
C SER A 750 -18.55 12.32 13.70
N LEU A 751 -19.11 11.24 14.24
CA LEU A 751 -18.48 9.92 14.27
C LEU A 751 -19.46 8.83 13.81
N ILE A 752 -18.98 7.90 12.98
CA ILE A 752 -19.79 6.78 12.48
C ILE A 752 -20.25 5.80 13.58
N ASN A 753 -19.64 5.86 14.77
CA ASN A 753 -19.94 5.07 15.96
C ASN A 753 -20.39 5.93 17.16
N MET A 754 -20.98 7.11 16.93
CA MET A 754 -21.42 8.02 17.99
C MET A 754 -22.39 7.37 18.99
N THR A 755 -22.19 7.62 20.29
CA THR A 755 -23.16 7.35 21.37
C THR A 755 -23.20 8.55 22.31
N ASN A 756 -24.16 8.61 23.24
CA ASN A 756 -24.16 9.69 24.22
C ASN A 756 -22.95 9.62 25.16
N GLU A 757 -22.43 8.43 25.49
CA GLU A 757 -21.16 8.29 26.24
C GLU A 757 -19.97 8.86 25.47
N VAL A 758 -19.85 8.56 24.17
CA VAL A 758 -18.76 9.09 23.31
C VAL A 758 -18.84 10.62 23.23
N CYS A 759 -20.05 11.18 23.11
CA CYS A 759 -20.26 12.62 23.13
C CYS A 759 -19.96 13.24 24.50
N ALA A 760 -20.34 12.59 25.60
CA ALA A 760 -20.06 13.05 26.97
C ALA A 760 -18.56 13.04 27.31
N GLU A 761 -17.80 12.10 26.74
CA GLU A 761 -16.34 12.04 26.87
C GLU A 761 -15.66 13.16 26.07
N PHE A 762 -16.04 13.35 24.80
CA PHE A 762 -15.58 14.46 23.97
C PHE A 762 -15.90 15.84 24.60
N CYS A 763 -17.10 16.01 25.14
CA CYS A 763 -17.55 17.25 25.78
C CYS A 763 -17.20 17.37 27.28
N SER A 764 -16.32 16.51 27.81
CA SER A 764 -16.02 16.43 29.26
C SER A 764 -15.47 17.71 29.92
N GLY A 765 -15.05 18.70 29.13
CA GLY A 765 -14.62 20.02 29.60
C GLY A 765 -15.71 21.11 29.70
N TYR A 766 -16.95 20.84 29.28
CA TYR A 766 -18.03 21.84 29.13
C TYR A 766 -19.21 21.62 30.11
N LYS A 767 -20.15 22.57 30.20
CA LYS A 767 -21.40 22.43 31.00
C LYS A 767 -22.55 21.68 30.30
N PHE A 768 -22.56 21.67 28.96
CA PHE A 768 -23.58 21.04 28.13
C PHE A 768 -22.93 20.18 27.04
N PHE A 769 -23.53 19.03 26.77
CA PHE A 769 -23.36 18.30 25.51
C PHE A 769 -24.72 18.00 24.90
N GLY A 770 -24.78 17.90 23.58
CA GLY A 770 -25.99 17.47 22.88
C GLY A 770 -25.63 16.65 21.65
N THR A 771 -26.32 15.55 21.45
CA THR A 771 -26.19 14.70 20.26
C THR A 771 -27.27 15.06 19.24
N GLU A 772 -26.92 15.05 17.96
CA GLU A 772 -27.83 15.35 16.85
C GLU A 772 -27.65 14.33 15.71
N TYR A 773 -28.69 14.16 14.89
CA TYR A 773 -28.63 13.50 13.59
C TYR A 773 -27.91 12.13 13.57
N SER A 774 -28.08 11.33 14.64
CA SER A 774 -27.46 10.00 14.84
C SER A 774 -25.94 9.97 15.05
N LYS A 775 -25.18 10.83 14.34
CA LYS A 775 -23.70 10.80 14.28
C LYS A 775 -23.02 12.02 14.88
N GLU A 776 -23.73 13.11 15.11
CA GLU A 776 -23.16 14.41 15.46
C GLU A 776 -23.21 14.66 16.98
N CYS A 777 -22.21 15.40 17.47
CA CYS A 777 -22.05 15.76 18.88
C CYS A 777 -21.58 17.20 18.99
N TYR A 778 -22.20 17.96 19.90
CA TYR A 778 -21.95 19.38 20.12
C TYR A 778 -21.75 19.67 21.61
N CYS A 779 -20.81 20.56 21.93
CA CYS A 779 -20.47 20.97 23.29
C CYS A 779 -20.62 22.48 23.49
N GLY A 780 -20.94 22.90 24.72
CA GLY A 780 -20.94 24.31 25.09
C GLY A 780 -21.10 24.58 26.58
N ASP A 781 -20.72 25.78 27.01
CA ASP A 781 -20.89 26.23 28.40
C ASP A 781 -22.19 27.02 28.62
N GLU A 782 -22.82 27.45 27.53
CA GLU A 782 -24.08 28.19 27.49
C GLU A 782 -24.86 27.73 26.26
N LEU A 783 -26.20 27.75 26.34
CA LEU A 783 -27.08 27.42 25.23
C LEU A 783 -27.48 28.72 24.49
N ALA A 784 -27.56 28.69 23.16
CA ALA A 784 -27.96 29.86 22.37
C ALA A 784 -29.35 30.38 22.81
N GLY A 785 -29.48 31.69 23.03
CA GLY A 785 -30.70 32.29 23.59
C GLY A 785 -31.97 32.25 22.70
N SER A 786 -31.87 31.68 21.49
CA SER A 786 -32.98 31.37 20.58
C SER A 786 -33.24 29.87 20.43
N SER A 787 -32.45 29.00 21.08
CA SER A 787 -32.76 27.58 21.24
C SER A 787 -33.92 27.40 22.24
N THR A 788 -34.83 26.48 21.94
CA THR A 788 -36.05 26.25 22.72
C THR A 788 -36.29 24.77 22.97
N GLU A 789 -36.94 24.42 24.08
CA GLU A 789 -37.34 23.05 24.40
C GLU A 789 -38.36 22.54 23.37
N ALA A 790 -38.15 21.31 22.88
CA ALA A 790 -39.00 20.60 21.92
C ALA A 790 -39.56 19.31 22.53
N GLU A 791 -40.64 18.77 21.96
CA GLU A 791 -41.20 17.50 22.43
C GLU A 791 -40.16 16.38 22.32
N ILE A 792 -39.99 15.58 23.38
CA ILE A 792 -38.90 14.60 23.49
C ILE A 792 -38.87 13.59 22.31
N SER A 793 -40.04 13.27 21.74
CA SER A 793 -40.19 12.43 20.56
C SER A 793 -39.61 12.99 19.25
N GLU A 794 -39.27 14.28 19.20
CA GLU A 794 -38.59 14.88 18.04
C GLU A 794 -37.08 14.52 17.99
N CYS A 795 -36.51 14.08 19.12
CA CYS A 795 -35.17 13.52 19.21
C CYS A 795 -35.18 12.00 18.95
N SER A 796 -35.78 11.55 17.83
CA SER A 796 -36.09 10.14 17.57
C SER A 796 -35.09 9.38 16.68
N MET A 797 -33.89 9.93 16.41
CA MET A 797 -32.83 9.23 15.67
C MET A 797 -31.96 8.40 16.63
N LEU A 798 -31.72 7.13 16.29
CA LEU A 798 -30.82 6.26 17.06
C LEU A 798 -29.37 6.76 17.02
N CYS A 799 -28.61 6.53 18.08
CA CYS A 799 -27.16 6.72 18.03
C CYS A 799 -26.49 5.75 17.04
N ALA A 800 -25.59 6.24 16.17
CA ALA A 800 -24.96 5.41 15.15
C ALA A 800 -24.11 4.25 15.71
N GLY A 801 -23.53 4.44 16.90
CA GLY A 801 -22.83 3.41 17.66
C GLY A 801 -23.71 2.62 18.65
N SER A 802 -24.98 2.99 18.86
CA SER A 802 -25.83 2.37 19.88
C SER A 802 -27.33 2.32 19.48
N PRO A 803 -27.90 1.12 19.26
CA PRO A 803 -29.29 0.94 18.84
C PRO A 803 -30.28 0.95 20.01
N VAL A 804 -29.79 1.15 21.24
CA VAL A 804 -30.58 1.10 22.50
C VAL A 804 -30.81 2.49 23.10
N GLU A 805 -30.42 3.55 22.39
CA GLU A 805 -30.59 4.94 22.82
C GLU A 805 -30.73 5.87 21.61
N TYR A 806 -31.18 7.09 21.87
CA TYR A 806 -31.34 8.14 20.86
C TYR A 806 -30.16 9.13 20.90
N CYS A 807 -29.85 9.72 19.75
CA CYS A 807 -28.87 10.78 19.52
C CYS A 807 -29.56 11.93 18.76
N GLY A 808 -30.56 12.54 19.38
CA GLY A 808 -31.25 13.70 18.81
C GLY A 808 -32.09 13.41 17.58
N GLY A 809 -32.22 14.40 16.71
CA GLY A 809 -33.00 14.36 15.47
C GLY A 809 -32.66 15.53 14.55
N PRO A 810 -33.32 15.71 13.39
CA PRO A 810 -32.99 16.76 12.45
C PRO A 810 -33.26 18.18 13.03
N SER A 811 -32.20 18.97 13.25
CA SER A 811 -32.23 20.24 13.98
C SER A 811 -32.80 20.10 15.41
N ARG A 812 -32.47 18.98 16.06
CA ARG A 812 -32.92 18.59 17.41
C ARG A 812 -31.79 17.96 18.22
N LEU A 813 -31.24 18.70 19.17
CA LEU A 813 -30.22 18.19 20.08
C LEU A 813 -30.89 17.45 21.24
N GLU A 814 -30.47 16.22 21.51
CA GLU A 814 -30.77 15.54 22.78
C GLU A 814 -29.77 16.03 23.82
N LEU A 815 -30.23 16.95 24.68
CA LEU A 815 -29.37 17.86 25.43
C LEU A 815 -29.16 17.38 26.88
N TYR A 816 -27.90 17.30 27.31
CA TYR A 816 -27.48 16.86 28.63
C TYR A 816 -26.70 17.98 29.35
N THR A 817 -26.75 18.00 30.69
CA THR A 817 -25.94 18.92 31.52
C THR A 817 -25.31 18.24 32.74
N LEU A 818 -24.14 18.73 33.16
CA LEU A 818 -23.44 18.26 34.34
C LEU A 818 -24.30 18.45 35.60
N SER A 819 -24.59 17.35 36.28
CA SER A 819 -25.35 17.39 37.52
C SER A 819 -24.43 17.71 38.70
N PRO A 820 -24.77 18.66 39.59
CA PRO A 820 -23.92 19.03 40.73
C PRO A 820 -23.83 17.87 41.73
N VAL A 821 -22.67 17.21 41.77
CA VAL A 821 -22.43 16.02 42.60
C VAL A 821 -22.42 16.38 44.09
N ILE A 822 -23.53 16.10 44.78
CA ILE A 822 -23.60 16.15 46.24
C ILE A 822 -22.95 14.88 46.80
N THR A 823 -21.85 15.03 47.53
CA THR A 823 -21.09 13.92 48.12
C THR A 823 -21.75 13.37 49.40
N GLY A 824 -22.11 12.08 49.44
CA GLY A 824 -22.72 11.47 50.63
C GLY A 824 -22.88 9.94 50.64
N VAL A 825 -21.88 9.24 51.22
CA VAL A 825 -21.90 7.97 52.01
C VAL A 825 -22.94 6.87 51.70
N ALA A 826 -22.46 5.62 51.57
CA ALA A 826 -23.25 4.42 51.21
C ALA A 826 -24.05 3.73 52.35
N THR A 827 -25.07 2.92 52.01
CA THR A 827 -25.26 1.51 52.48
C THR A 827 -26.48 0.77 51.86
N SER A 828 -26.36 -0.55 51.67
CA SER A 828 -27.39 -1.63 51.63
C SER A 828 -28.74 -1.50 50.86
N VAL A 829 -28.83 -2.11 49.66
CA VAL A 829 -29.53 -3.40 49.34
C VAL A 829 -30.78 -3.80 50.19
N PRO A 830 -31.93 -4.33 49.64
CA PRO A 830 -32.45 -4.38 48.24
C PRO A 830 -33.98 -4.16 48.03
N LEU A 831 -34.40 -4.23 46.75
CA LEU A 831 -35.66 -4.84 46.21
C LEU A 831 -37.01 -4.07 46.16
N SER A 832 -37.71 -4.28 45.02
CA SER A 832 -39.19 -4.20 44.79
C SER A 832 -39.84 -2.88 44.34
N SER A 833 -40.07 -2.77 43.02
CA SER A 833 -41.35 -2.45 42.34
C SER A 833 -42.39 -1.43 42.86
N ALA A 834 -43.04 -0.76 41.89
CA ALA A 834 -44.42 -0.23 41.91
C ALA A 834 -44.68 1.26 42.31
N SER A 835 -44.53 2.16 41.32
CA SER A 835 -45.63 2.89 40.67
C SER A 835 -46.63 3.80 41.44
N VAL A 836 -46.86 4.99 40.85
CA VAL A 836 -48.05 5.89 40.84
C VAL A 836 -48.36 6.86 42.02
N LEU A 837 -48.24 8.17 41.69
CA LEU A 837 -49.08 9.34 42.03
C LEU A 837 -49.24 9.93 43.46
N SER A 838 -49.41 11.27 43.41
CA SER A 838 -50.15 12.17 44.33
C SER A 838 -49.49 12.72 45.61
N SER A 839 -49.29 14.05 45.59
CA SER A 839 -49.96 15.06 46.45
C SER A 839 -50.05 14.83 47.98
N SER A 840 -49.87 15.84 48.86
CA SER A 840 -49.56 17.28 48.73
C SER A 840 -49.50 17.92 50.16
N ILE A 841 -49.31 19.25 50.27
CA ILE A 841 -49.74 20.10 51.43
C ILE A 841 -48.95 19.92 52.76
N LEU A 842 -48.61 20.91 53.60
CA LEU A 842 -48.48 22.40 53.57
C LEU A 842 -47.70 22.85 54.83
N LEU A 843 -47.12 24.08 54.81
CA LEU A 843 -46.91 24.99 55.98
C LEU A 843 -45.96 24.52 57.13
N GLU A 844 -45.42 25.35 58.04
CA GLU A 844 -45.33 26.83 58.18
C GLU A 844 -44.17 27.19 59.15
N SER A 845 -43.66 28.43 59.10
CA SER A 845 -43.04 29.17 60.24
C SER A 845 -41.71 28.65 60.85
N SER A 846 -40.91 29.41 61.62
CA SER A 846 -40.63 30.87 61.71
C SER A 846 -39.46 31.09 62.69
N ASN A 847 -38.69 32.18 62.53
CA ASN A 847 -38.03 32.96 63.61
C ASN A 847 -36.92 32.31 64.49
N THR A 848 -35.93 33.00 65.09
CA THR A 848 -35.25 34.31 64.85
C THR A 848 -34.02 34.45 65.78
N LEU A 849 -33.09 35.39 65.46
CA LEU A 849 -32.24 36.19 66.39
C LEU A 849 -31.00 35.58 67.12
N VAL A 850 -29.82 36.18 66.83
CA VAL A 850 -28.82 36.77 67.80
C VAL A 850 -28.03 35.80 68.73
N SER A 851 -26.69 35.80 68.78
CA SER A 851 -25.84 36.95 69.18
C SER A 851 -24.32 36.82 68.91
N THR A 852 -23.66 37.95 68.56
CA THR A 852 -22.35 38.55 69.03
C THR A 852 -21.19 37.67 69.59
N PHE A 853 -19.87 38.01 69.47
CA PHE A 853 -19.17 39.31 69.55
C PHE A 853 -17.77 39.37 68.83
N VAL A 854 -17.47 40.53 68.20
CA VAL A 854 -16.26 41.41 68.34
C VAL A 854 -14.80 40.89 68.18
N SER A 855 -14.19 41.26 67.05
CA SER A 855 -12.94 42.04 66.81
C SER A 855 -11.57 41.83 67.53
N MET A 856 -10.54 41.65 66.68
CA MET A 856 -9.32 42.51 66.49
C MET A 856 -7.92 42.25 67.12
N THR A 857 -6.92 42.38 66.21
CA THR A 857 -5.59 43.06 66.28
C THR A 857 -4.27 42.40 66.75
N SER A 858 -3.23 42.66 65.92
CA SER A 858 -1.80 42.96 66.21
C SER A 858 -0.69 41.94 65.82
N LEU A 859 0.56 42.44 65.83
CA LEU A 859 1.82 42.06 65.13
C LEU A 859 3.02 42.21 66.13
N PRO A 860 4.33 42.00 65.82
CA PRO A 860 5.06 41.16 64.83
C PRO A 860 6.39 40.48 65.39
N SER A 861 7.22 39.92 64.48
CA SER A 861 8.71 40.03 64.42
C SER A 861 9.73 39.04 65.06
N SER A 862 10.83 38.84 64.30
CA SER A 862 12.27 38.67 64.67
C SER A 862 12.97 37.29 64.61
N SER A 863 14.31 37.33 64.43
CA SER A 863 15.15 36.32 63.73
C SER A 863 16.44 35.88 64.49
N ALA A 864 17.27 35.03 63.83
CA ALA A 864 18.74 34.84 64.00
C ALA A 864 19.23 33.82 65.09
N HIS A 865 20.47 33.27 65.11
CA HIS A 865 21.68 33.38 64.25
C HIS A 865 22.73 32.25 64.55
N MET A 866 23.67 31.91 63.63
CA MET A 866 25.14 31.72 63.86
C MET A 866 25.94 31.24 62.61
N THR A 867 27.29 31.21 62.66
CA THR A 867 28.22 31.51 61.52
C THR A 867 29.61 30.77 61.50
N PHE A 868 30.52 31.22 60.59
CA PHE A 868 31.95 30.86 60.29
C PHE A 868 32.17 29.78 59.18
N ALA A 869 33.07 29.84 58.17
CA ALA A 869 34.24 30.67 57.72
C ALA A 869 35.66 30.06 57.98
N THR A 870 36.75 30.23 57.19
CA THR A 870 37.05 31.13 56.02
C THR A 870 38.27 30.69 55.14
N SER A 871 38.26 31.05 53.83
CA SER A 871 39.38 31.53 52.95
C SER A 871 40.69 30.75 52.61
N SER A 872 41.15 30.88 51.35
CA SER A 872 42.54 31.23 50.92
C SER A 872 42.63 31.56 49.40
N ALA A 873 43.70 32.23 48.90
CA ALA A 873 43.81 32.80 47.54
C ALA A 873 45.28 32.99 47.05
N VAL A 874 45.50 33.89 46.05
CA VAL A 874 46.75 34.50 45.48
C VAL A 874 47.67 33.65 44.56
N ASP A 875 48.41 34.19 43.57
CA ASP A 875 48.32 35.43 42.72
C ASP A 875 49.37 35.38 41.56
N SER A 876 49.30 36.35 40.62
CA SER A 876 50.41 37.01 39.90
C SER A 876 50.76 36.68 38.43
N SER A 877 51.53 37.61 37.82
CA SER A 877 51.70 37.91 36.38
C SER A 877 53.19 37.70 35.91
N THR A 878 53.70 37.97 34.69
CA THR A 878 53.42 38.94 33.60
C THR A 878 54.01 38.54 32.21
N VAL A 879 53.37 39.00 31.13
CA VAL A 879 53.91 39.59 29.86
C VAL A 879 55.16 39.00 29.17
N SER A 880 55.01 38.47 27.93
CA SER A 880 55.70 38.93 26.67
C SER A 880 55.40 38.01 25.46
N SER A 881 55.26 38.59 24.26
CA SER A 881 55.14 37.90 22.95
C SER A 881 56.36 38.22 22.05
N PRO A 882 56.60 37.51 20.91
CA PRO A 882 55.82 37.74 19.68
C PRO A 882 55.55 36.50 18.77
N PHE A 883 54.62 36.71 17.83
CA PHE A 883 54.41 36.11 16.49
C PHE A 883 55.43 35.06 15.96
N SER A 884 55.04 34.03 15.20
CA SER A 884 53.71 33.49 14.85
C SER A 884 53.84 32.14 14.11
N SER A 885 52.89 31.21 14.28
CA SER A 885 52.59 30.15 13.30
C SER A 885 51.18 29.58 13.52
N MET A 886 50.59 28.97 12.49
CA MET A 886 49.23 28.40 12.51
C MET A 886 49.21 27.04 13.22
N SER A 887 48.13 26.73 13.96
CA SER A 887 47.84 25.37 14.44
C SER A 887 46.37 25.19 14.82
N THR A 888 45.95 23.92 14.81
CA THR A 888 44.86 23.34 15.60
C THR A 888 45.05 23.62 17.11
N VAL A 889 44.11 23.41 18.05
CA VAL A 889 43.09 22.34 18.18
C VAL A 889 41.93 22.81 19.10
N SER A 890 40.85 22.03 19.14
CA SER A 890 40.01 21.79 20.34
C SER A 890 39.22 22.96 20.94
N SER A 891 37.91 22.99 20.66
CA SER A 891 36.90 23.60 21.54
C SER A 891 36.21 22.53 22.38
N SER A 892 36.34 22.61 23.71
CA SER A 892 35.54 21.83 24.66
C SER A 892 34.04 22.13 24.50
N PRO A 893 33.11 21.22 24.89
CA PRO A 893 31.69 21.49 24.82
C PRO A 893 31.28 22.58 25.83
N THR A 894 31.16 23.82 25.35
CA THR A 894 30.35 24.83 26.01
C THR A 894 28.88 24.42 25.88
N SER A 895 28.16 24.33 26.99
CA SER A 895 26.71 24.23 27.00
C SER A 895 26.10 25.49 26.38
N ALA A 896 25.89 25.48 25.06
CA ALA A 896 25.05 26.46 24.40
C ALA A 896 23.60 26.17 24.80
N THR A 897 22.96 27.07 25.53
CA THR A 897 21.52 27.02 25.76
C THR A 897 20.83 27.14 24.39
N ALA A 898 20.23 26.05 23.91
CA ALA A 898 19.52 26.04 22.64
C ALA A 898 18.41 27.09 22.67
N THR A 899 18.48 28.08 21.78
CA THR A 899 17.41 29.06 21.59
C THR A 899 16.40 28.49 20.60
N LEU A 900 15.12 28.54 20.96
CA LEU A 900 14.01 28.27 20.04
C LEU A 900 14.15 29.16 18.79
N GLN A 901 14.00 28.58 17.60
CA GLN A 901 14.12 29.29 16.33
C GLN A 901 13.02 28.86 15.35
N ASN A 902 12.53 29.81 14.54
CA ASN A 902 11.83 29.46 13.31
C ASN A 902 12.87 29.02 12.28
N HIS A 903 12.86 27.74 11.91
CA HIS A 903 13.78 27.20 10.92
C HIS A 903 13.46 27.82 9.54
N PRO A 904 14.42 28.44 8.83
CA PRO A 904 14.13 29.05 7.53
C PRO A 904 13.92 28.01 6.41
N THR A 905 14.47 26.81 6.59
CA THR A 905 14.44 25.68 5.66
C THR A 905 14.40 24.36 6.43
N ILE A 906 13.63 23.37 5.96
CA ILE A 906 13.49 22.02 6.55
C ILE A 906 13.68 20.98 5.44
N SER A 907 14.79 20.24 5.46
CA SER A 907 15.32 19.58 4.24
C SER A 907 15.57 20.57 3.08
N PRO A 908 16.19 20.19 1.94
CA PRO A 908 16.71 21.17 0.98
C PRO A 908 15.65 21.95 0.18
N ASP A 909 14.39 21.48 0.11
CA ASP A 909 13.37 22.01 -0.80
C ASP A 909 12.16 22.69 -0.12
N TRP A 910 12.02 22.67 1.22
CA TRP A 910 10.91 23.35 1.90
C TRP A 910 11.32 24.72 2.45
N THR A 911 10.69 25.78 1.94
CA THR A 911 10.89 27.17 2.38
C THR A 911 9.85 27.56 3.42
N PHE A 912 10.25 28.18 4.53
CA PHE A 912 9.30 28.70 5.52
C PHE A 912 8.42 29.83 4.95
N VAL A 913 7.10 29.70 5.07
CA VAL A 913 6.11 30.69 4.58
C VAL A 913 5.71 31.67 5.68
N GLY A 914 5.63 31.21 6.93
CA GLY A 914 5.25 32.01 8.08
C GLY A 914 4.24 31.31 9.00
N CYS A 915 3.82 32.03 10.04
CA CYS A 915 2.68 31.63 10.85
C CYS A 915 1.38 32.03 10.13
N LYS A 916 0.45 31.08 10.00
CA LYS A 916 -0.84 31.26 9.31
C LYS A 916 -2.01 31.04 10.27
N THR A 917 -3.09 31.79 10.09
CA THR A 917 -4.37 31.44 10.73
C THR A 917 -5.00 30.26 10.02
N GLU A 918 -5.91 29.59 10.71
CA GLU A 918 -6.97 28.86 10.03
C GLU A 918 -7.80 29.75 9.10
N GLY A 919 -8.58 29.15 8.19
CA GLY A 919 -9.53 29.88 7.34
C GLY A 919 -10.87 30.11 8.05
N ASP A 920 -11.65 31.07 7.56
CA ASP A 920 -12.99 31.37 8.05
C ASP A 920 -13.92 30.14 7.97
N ASN A 921 -14.07 29.43 9.09
CA ASN A 921 -14.78 28.15 9.23
C ASN A 921 -14.28 27.01 8.31
N VAL A 922 -13.04 27.07 7.82
CA VAL A 922 -12.43 26.05 6.95
C VAL A 922 -10.97 25.81 7.30
N ARG A 923 -10.50 24.55 7.18
CA ARG A 923 -9.08 24.23 7.37
C ARG A 923 -8.22 24.93 6.30
N ALA A 924 -7.16 25.60 6.73
CA ALA A 924 -6.21 26.33 5.89
C ALA A 924 -5.46 25.38 4.96
N LEU A 925 -5.17 24.16 5.42
CA LEU A 925 -4.66 23.04 4.63
C LEU A 925 -5.56 21.82 4.92
N SER A 926 -6.29 21.35 3.91
CA SER A 926 -7.42 20.41 4.09
C SER A 926 -7.27 19.09 3.33
N SER A 927 -6.19 18.89 2.56
CA SER A 927 -6.11 17.80 1.58
C SER A 927 -5.65 16.46 2.17
N LYS A 928 -4.84 16.48 3.22
CA LYS A 928 -4.33 15.30 3.96
C LYS A 928 -3.87 15.76 5.33
N SER A 929 -4.03 14.95 6.38
CA SER A 929 -3.54 15.28 7.72
C SER A 929 -3.19 14.04 8.55
N THR A 930 -2.41 14.24 9.60
CA THR A 930 -2.09 13.23 10.62
C THR A 930 -1.70 13.93 11.93
N SER A 931 -1.66 13.20 13.04
CA SER A 931 -1.12 13.68 14.32
C SER A 931 -0.21 12.63 14.97
N SER A 932 0.78 13.11 15.74
CA SER A 932 1.79 12.25 16.36
C SER A 932 2.26 12.84 17.69
N SER A 933 2.49 11.98 18.67
CA SER A 933 3.19 12.32 19.92
C SER A 933 4.68 12.58 19.72
N ASN A 934 5.23 12.28 18.54
CA ASN A 934 6.61 12.50 18.13
C ASN A 934 6.69 13.28 16.80
N MET A 935 5.86 14.33 16.66
CA MET A 935 5.82 15.19 15.47
C MET A 935 7.02 16.14 15.44
N THR A 936 7.67 16.27 14.28
CA THR A 936 8.63 17.34 13.95
C THR A 936 8.24 18.00 12.64
N LEU A 937 8.89 19.11 12.30
CA LEU A 937 8.73 19.72 10.98
C LEU A 937 9.22 18.79 9.87
N ASP A 938 10.30 18.04 10.10
CA ASP A 938 10.83 17.06 9.15
C ASP A 938 9.86 15.88 8.92
N THR A 939 9.21 15.36 9.97
CA THR A 939 8.20 14.29 9.80
C THR A 939 6.96 14.79 9.06
N CYS A 940 6.54 16.04 9.30
CA CYS A 940 5.43 16.64 8.56
C CYS A 940 5.81 16.93 7.09
N ALA A 941 7.04 17.42 6.84
CA ALA A 941 7.59 17.62 5.50
C ALA A 941 7.66 16.33 4.68
N ALA A 942 7.97 15.20 5.33
CA ALA A 942 7.95 13.88 4.71
C ALA A 942 6.52 13.41 4.41
N PHE A 943 5.61 13.49 5.38
CA PHE A 943 4.20 13.08 5.24
C PHE A 943 3.43 13.87 4.16
N CYS A 944 3.77 15.16 4.02
CA CYS A 944 3.21 16.09 3.04
C CYS A 944 4.06 16.28 1.78
N SER A 945 5.04 15.40 1.51
CA SER A 945 5.97 15.52 0.37
C SER A 945 5.32 15.62 -1.02
N GLU A 946 4.07 15.19 -1.13
CA GLU A 946 3.26 15.20 -2.37
C GLU A 946 2.48 16.50 -2.59
N PHE A 947 2.56 17.46 -1.66
CA PHE A 947 1.75 18.68 -1.64
C PHE A 947 2.60 19.95 -1.79
N THR A 948 1.99 21.04 -2.27
CA THR A 948 2.67 22.35 -2.38
C THR A 948 2.96 22.97 -1.01
N TYR A 949 2.12 22.71 0.00
CA TYR A 949 2.25 23.24 1.36
C TYR A 949 2.12 22.14 2.40
N PHE A 950 2.88 22.28 3.50
CA PHE A 950 2.58 21.64 4.77
C PHE A 950 2.46 22.69 5.87
N GLY A 951 1.72 22.38 6.92
CA GLY A 951 1.59 23.22 8.11
C GLY A 951 1.40 22.36 9.35
N THR A 952 2.18 22.64 10.39
CA THR A 952 2.03 21.98 11.69
C THR A 952 1.22 22.83 12.66
N GLU A 953 0.34 22.19 13.42
CA GLU A 953 -0.54 22.81 14.41
C GLU A 953 -0.45 22.10 15.77
N TYR A 954 -0.81 22.81 16.84
CA TYR A 954 -0.97 22.30 18.21
C TYR A 954 0.20 21.45 18.75
N GLY A 955 1.42 21.65 18.24
CA GLY A 955 2.61 20.88 18.57
C GLY A 955 2.67 19.46 17.97
N ALA A 956 1.53 18.81 17.77
CA ALA A 956 1.42 17.39 17.44
C ALA A 956 0.78 17.09 16.07
N GLU A 957 0.15 18.08 15.43
CA GLU A 957 -0.67 17.88 14.22
C GLU A 957 0.05 18.36 12.96
N CYS A 958 -0.23 17.72 11.83
CA CYS A 958 0.35 18.00 10.53
C CYS A 958 -0.73 17.99 9.45
N TYR A 959 -0.76 19.04 8.63
CA TYR A 959 -1.74 19.26 7.56
C TYR A 959 -1.04 19.55 6.23
N CYS A 960 -1.57 19.01 5.14
CA CYS A 960 -1.04 19.17 3.78
C CYS A 960 -2.07 19.81 2.85
N GLY A 961 -1.62 20.56 1.85
CA GLY A 961 -2.50 21.09 0.80
C GLY A 961 -1.77 21.68 -0.40
N PHE A 962 -2.44 21.71 -1.55
CA PHE A 962 -1.93 22.33 -2.77
C PHE A 962 -2.08 23.87 -2.79
N SER A 963 -3.00 24.38 -1.98
CA SER A 963 -3.24 25.79 -1.72
C SER A 963 -3.54 26.01 -0.24
N LEU A 964 -3.33 27.24 0.23
CA LEU A 964 -3.94 27.70 1.47
C LEU A 964 -5.37 28.16 1.19
N ALA A 965 -6.30 27.91 2.11
CA ALA A 965 -7.65 28.47 2.04
C ALA A 965 -7.61 29.99 1.85
N ALA A 966 -8.47 30.54 0.98
CA ALA A 966 -8.41 31.96 0.59
C ALA A 966 -8.63 32.95 1.76
N SER A 967 -9.24 32.49 2.84
CA SER A 967 -9.43 33.23 4.09
C SER A 967 -8.25 33.12 5.08
N SER A 968 -7.28 32.22 4.87
CA SER A 968 -6.12 32.03 5.77
C SER A 968 -5.14 33.22 5.72
N GLN A 969 -5.12 33.99 6.80
CA GLN A 969 -4.31 35.20 6.94
C GLN A 969 -2.93 34.92 7.52
N ASN A 970 -2.02 35.90 7.38
CA ASN A 970 -0.75 35.89 8.10
C ASN A 970 -1.00 36.25 9.57
N ALA A 971 -0.52 35.40 10.49
CA ALA A 971 -0.48 35.68 11.91
C ALA A 971 0.89 36.24 12.33
N SER A 972 1.04 36.69 13.57
CA SER A 972 2.38 37.00 14.10
C SER A 972 3.18 35.70 14.24
N LEU A 973 4.50 35.74 14.01
CA LEU A 973 5.38 34.59 14.25
C LEU A 973 5.35 34.14 15.72
N THR A 974 5.02 35.06 16.64
CA THR A 974 4.83 34.77 18.08
C THR A 974 3.56 33.99 18.39
N ASP A 975 2.59 33.92 17.47
CA ASP A 975 1.35 33.19 17.71
C ASP A 975 1.59 31.67 17.57
N CYS A 976 2.43 31.26 16.62
CA CYS A 976 2.88 29.87 16.43
C CYS A 976 3.95 29.50 17.47
N SER A 977 3.54 29.46 18.74
CA SER A 977 4.43 29.38 19.92
C SER A 977 4.51 28.02 20.60
N MET A 978 3.72 27.03 20.17
CA MET A 978 3.84 25.64 20.67
C MET A 978 5.02 24.94 20.00
N THR A 979 5.79 24.20 20.80
CA THR A 979 6.90 23.38 20.31
C THR A 979 6.40 22.08 19.68
N CYS A 980 7.17 21.53 18.74
CA CYS A 980 6.88 20.23 18.15
C CYS A 980 6.96 19.11 19.21
N SER A 981 6.05 18.14 19.17
CA SER A 981 5.94 17.08 20.20
C SER A 981 7.15 16.12 20.22
N GLY A 982 7.78 15.92 19.06
CA GLY A 982 9.03 15.16 18.89
C GLY A 982 10.31 16.01 18.86
N ASP A 983 10.22 17.34 18.74
CA ASP A 983 11.38 18.24 18.81
C ASP A 983 11.04 19.56 19.51
N GLY A 984 11.43 19.62 20.80
CA GLY A 984 11.26 20.80 21.65
C GLY A 984 12.07 22.04 21.24
N THR A 985 12.90 21.97 20.19
CA THR A 985 13.63 23.12 19.61
C THR A 985 12.90 23.78 18.44
N GLN A 986 11.95 23.07 17.83
CA GLN A 986 11.17 23.50 16.67
C GLN A 986 9.78 24.03 17.08
N TYR A 987 9.23 24.97 16.31
CA TYR A 987 7.85 25.45 16.47
C TYR A 987 6.88 24.67 15.57
N CYS A 988 5.80 24.14 16.14
CA CYS A 988 4.71 23.44 15.45
C CYS A 988 3.35 24.10 15.73
N GLY A 989 3.28 25.41 15.47
CA GLY A 989 2.02 26.16 15.45
C GLY A 989 1.50 26.55 16.84
N ALA A 990 0.20 26.69 16.95
CA ALA A 990 -0.61 26.78 18.17
C ALA A 990 -2.09 26.58 17.79
N GLY A 991 -3.04 26.65 18.73
CA GLY A 991 -4.46 26.55 18.39
C GLY A 991 -4.93 27.64 17.41
N ASN A 992 -5.51 27.23 16.28
CA ASN A 992 -5.87 28.05 15.11
C ASN A 992 -4.67 28.77 14.46
N ARG A 993 -3.48 28.15 14.50
CA ARG A 993 -2.19 28.74 14.06
C ARG A 993 -1.24 27.70 13.49
N LEU A 994 -1.13 27.64 12.16
CA LEU A 994 -0.24 26.70 11.47
C LEU A 994 1.15 27.31 11.24
N THR A 995 2.21 26.56 11.50
CA THR A 995 3.58 26.90 11.05
C THR A 995 3.77 26.34 9.65
N VAL A 996 3.64 27.18 8.62
CA VAL A 996 3.50 26.74 7.23
C VAL A 996 4.83 26.83 6.46
N TYR A 997 5.08 25.81 5.66
CA TYR A 997 6.19 25.70 4.71
C TYR A 997 5.66 25.43 3.29
N LYS A 998 6.47 25.76 2.27
CA LYS A 998 6.15 25.56 0.84
C LYS A 998 7.25 24.82 0.10
N SER A 999 6.84 23.87 -0.73
CA SER A 999 7.62 23.08 -1.68
C SER A 999 7.60 23.74 -3.08
N PRO A 1000 8.62 23.50 -3.94
CA PRO A 1000 8.60 23.91 -5.34
C PRO A 1000 7.54 23.18 -6.20
N VAL A 1001 6.89 22.13 -5.69
CA VAL A 1001 5.85 21.37 -6.42
C VAL A 1001 4.63 22.25 -6.72
N SER A 1002 4.31 22.42 -8.01
CA SER A 1002 3.10 23.08 -8.49
C SER A 1002 1.84 22.25 -8.24
N ALA A 1003 0.74 22.92 -7.90
CA ALA A 1003 -0.57 22.29 -7.77
C ALA A 1003 -1.03 21.63 -9.09
N PRO A 1004 -1.84 20.55 -9.05
CA PRO A 1004 -2.40 19.94 -10.24
C PRO A 1004 -3.33 20.90 -11.00
N VAL A 1005 -3.44 20.73 -12.32
CA VAL A 1005 -4.28 21.57 -13.20
C VAL A 1005 -5.09 20.71 -14.16
N MET A 1006 -6.24 21.20 -14.64
CA MET A 1006 -6.77 20.72 -15.92
C MET A 1006 -6.03 21.47 -17.03
N PRO A 1007 -5.24 20.81 -17.92
CA PRO A 1007 -4.53 21.52 -18.98
C PRO A 1007 -5.53 22.21 -19.91
N SER A 1008 -5.37 23.52 -20.16
CA SER A 1008 -6.37 24.30 -20.91
C SER A 1008 -6.48 23.90 -22.40
N LYS A 1009 -5.46 23.21 -22.94
CA LYS A 1009 -5.44 22.67 -24.30
C LYS A 1009 -4.61 21.39 -24.38
N ILE A 1010 -5.15 20.38 -25.07
CA ILE A 1010 -4.55 19.06 -25.24
C ILE A 1010 -4.69 18.66 -26.72
N GLY A 1011 -3.57 18.71 -27.45
CA GLY A 1011 -3.56 18.51 -28.91
C GLY A 1011 -4.49 19.51 -29.63
N ASN A 1012 -5.53 19.00 -30.29
CA ASN A 1012 -6.56 19.81 -30.94
C ASN A 1012 -7.76 20.14 -30.04
N PHE A 1013 -7.85 19.57 -28.84
CA PHE A 1013 -8.93 19.81 -27.90
C PHE A 1013 -8.60 20.97 -26.95
N THR A 1014 -9.61 21.78 -26.63
CA THR A 1014 -9.58 22.82 -25.60
C THR A 1014 -10.45 22.38 -24.43
N LEU A 1015 -10.06 22.73 -23.20
CA LEU A 1015 -10.88 22.53 -22.01
C LEU A 1015 -12.20 23.30 -22.13
N VAL A 1016 -13.33 22.63 -21.85
CA VAL A 1016 -14.67 23.23 -21.77
C VAL A 1016 -15.06 23.55 -20.33
N GLY A 1017 -14.43 22.88 -19.36
CA GLY A 1017 -14.68 22.99 -17.93
C GLY A 1017 -15.24 21.69 -17.35
N CYS A 1018 -15.61 21.72 -16.07
CA CYS A 1018 -16.20 20.57 -15.38
C CYS A 1018 -17.70 20.43 -15.71
N GLN A 1019 -18.18 19.19 -15.86
CA GLN A 1019 -19.58 18.87 -16.16
C GLN A 1019 -20.12 17.77 -15.23
N THR A 1020 -21.42 17.79 -14.95
CA THR A 1020 -22.10 16.63 -14.33
C THR A 1020 -22.34 15.52 -15.36
N GLU A 1021 -22.60 14.32 -14.86
CA GLU A 1021 -23.28 13.28 -15.65
C GLU A 1021 -24.68 13.71 -16.10
N ALA A 1022 -25.24 13.01 -17.09
CA ALA A 1022 -26.56 13.31 -17.64
C ALA A 1022 -27.67 12.56 -16.88
N ASN A 1023 -28.93 12.97 -17.10
CA ASN A 1023 -30.08 12.42 -16.36
C ASN A 1023 -30.21 10.91 -16.59
N GLY A 1024 -29.75 10.11 -15.61
CA GLY A 1024 -29.73 8.64 -15.68
C GLY A 1024 -28.83 8.04 -16.77
N THR A 1025 -27.90 8.81 -17.34
CA THR A 1025 -27.06 8.39 -18.49
C THR A 1025 -25.69 9.06 -18.47
N ARG A 1026 -24.68 8.45 -19.12
CA ARG A 1026 -23.32 9.02 -19.21
C ARG A 1026 -23.29 10.36 -19.97
N ALA A 1027 -22.51 11.34 -19.50
CA ALA A 1027 -22.36 12.63 -20.17
C ALA A 1027 -21.70 12.51 -21.56
N LEU A 1028 -20.72 11.62 -21.72
CA LEU A 1028 -20.21 11.16 -23.01
C LEU A 1028 -20.33 9.63 -23.05
N SER A 1029 -20.98 9.08 -24.08
CA SER A 1029 -21.47 7.69 -24.08
C SER A 1029 -21.11 6.88 -25.32
N ALA A 1030 -20.24 7.37 -26.20
CA ALA A 1030 -20.01 6.77 -27.51
C ALA A 1030 -18.82 5.79 -27.57
N LYS A 1031 -17.83 5.95 -26.69
CA LYS A 1031 -16.68 5.06 -26.47
C LYS A 1031 -16.14 5.33 -25.07
N ALA A 1032 -15.61 4.33 -24.36
CA ALA A 1032 -15.03 4.49 -23.03
C ALA A 1032 -13.88 3.51 -22.77
N THR A 1033 -13.00 3.85 -21.84
CA THR A 1033 -11.96 2.97 -21.27
C THR A 1033 -11.55 3.46 -19.88
N SER A 1034 -10.86 2.63 -19.10
CA SER A 1034 -10.25 3.03 -17.83
C SER A 1034 -8.92 2.32 -17.60
N GLY A 1035 -8.08 2.85 -16.70
CA GLY A 1035 -6.83 2.20 -16.31
C GLY A 1035 -5.94 3.06 -15.41
N SER A 1036 -5.06 2.41 -14.63
CA SER A 1036 -4.16 3.02 -13.63
C SER A 1036 -2.96 3.77 -14.22
N SER A 1037 -3.12 4.35 -15.40
CA SER A 1037 -2.14 5.24 -16.05
C SER A 1037 -2.86 6.31 -16.87
N MET A 1038 -4.11 6.63 -16.51
CA MET A 1038 -4.91 7.63 -17.22
C MET A 1038 -4.32 9.03 -17.08
N THR A 1039 -4.23 9.77 -18.18
CA THR A 1039 -3.97 11.22 -18.22
C THR A 1039 -4.95 11.84 -19.20
N ASN A 1040 -5.10 13.17 -19.19
CA ASN A 1040 -6.00 13.81 -20.14
C ASN A 1040 -5.51 13.66 -21.60
N GLU A 1041 -4.20 13.60 -21.85
CA GLU A 1041 -3.63 13.28 -23.17
C GLU A 1041 -3.93 11.84 -23.59
N LEU A 1042 -3.82 10.87 -22.67
CA LEU A 1042 -4.12 9.47 -23.00
C LEU A 1042 -5.59 9.32 -23.38
N CYS A 1043 -6.49 10.04 -22.70
CA CYS A 1043 -7.89 10.09 -23.09
C CYS A 1043 -8.13 10.80 -24.42
N ALA A 1044 -7.46 11.94 -24.66
CA ALA A 1044 -7.52 12.65 -25.95
C ALA A 1044 -7.09 11.76 -27.14
N GLU A 1045 -6.05 10.96 -26.93
CA GLU A 1045 -5.51 10.01 -27.92
C GLU A 1045 -6.47 8.84 -28.14
N PHE A 1046 -6.99 8.24 -27.06
CA PHE A 1046 -8.01 7.18 -27.12
C PHE A 1046 -9.31 7.66 -27.79
N CYS A 1047 -9.67 8.93 -27.65
CA CYS A 1047 -10.84 9.57 -28.26
C CYS A 1047 -10.55 10.24 -29.62
N SER A 1048 -9.39 9.97 -30.23
CA SER A 1048 -9.11 10.39 -31.61
C SER A 1048 -10.22 9.92 -32.56
N GLY A 1049 -10.79 10.86 -33.33
CA GLY A 1049 -11.97 10.64 -34.18
C GLY A 1049 -13.31 11.13 -33.58
N TYR A 1050 -13.36 11.50 -32.31
CA TYR A 1050 -14.51 12.14 -31.66
C TYR A 1050 -14.32 13.65 -31.51
N SER A 1051 -15.41 14.42 -31.48
CA SER A 1051 -15.37 15.88 -31.30
C SER A 1051 -15.14 16.30 -29.84
N MET A 1052 -15.39 15.41 -28.88
CA MET A 1052 -15.18 15.61 -27.45
C MET A 1052 -14.62 14.36 -26.77
N PHE A 1053 -13.84 14.59 -25.72
CA PHE A 1053 -13.49 13.60 -24.71
C PHE A 1053 -13.72 14.17 -23.31
N GLY A 1054 -13.72 13.33 -22.30
CA GLY A 1054 -13.59 13.76 -20.92
C GLY A 1054 -13.13 12.63 -20.03
N THR A 1055 -12.54 12.98 -18.89
CA THR A 1055 -12.04 12.03 -17.89
C THR A 1055 -12.85 12.16 -16.61
N GLU A 1056 -13.03 11.02 -15.92
CA GLU A 1056 -13.79 10.93 -14.67
C GLU A 1056 -13.02 10.04 -13.67
N TYR A 1057 -13.27 10.26 -12.38
CA TYR A 1057 -12.82 9.40 -11.28
C TYR A 1057 -11.31 9.10 -11.28
N GLY A 1058 -10.48 10.00 -11.83
CA GLY A 1058 -9.02 9.85 -11.93
C GLY A 1058 -8.52 8.77 -12.91
N ALA A 1059 -9.35 7.79 -13.28
CA ALA A 1059 -8.94 6.58 -14.01
C ALA A 1059 -9.77 6.32 -15.26
N GLU A 1060 -10.92 6.98 -15.44
CA GLU A 1060 -11.86 6.72 -16.52
C GLU A 1060 -11.77 7.76 -17.63
N CYS A 1061 -12.07 7.34 -18.86
CA CYS A 1061 -12.05 8.15 -20.06
C CYS A 1061 -13.28 7.84 -20.94
N TYR A 1062 -13.94 8.90 -21.41
CA TYR A 1062 -15.16 8.86 -22.19
C TYR A 1062 -15.05 9.72 -23.45
N CYS A 1063 -15.56 9.22 -24.57
CA CYS A 1063 -15.59 9.93 -25.86
C CYS A 1063 -17.02 10.17 -26.33
N GLY A 1064 -17.24 11.27 -27.04
CA GLY A 1064 -18.54 11.55 -27.66
C GLY A 1064 -18.51 12.67 -28.70
N ASN A 1065 -19.61 12.81 -29.43
CA ASN A 1065 -19.78 13.89 -30.41
C ASN A 1065 -20.82 14.94 -29.97
N GLU A 1066 -21.63 14.60 -28.97
CA GLU A 1066 -22.64 15.42 -28.31
C GLU A 1066 -22.59 15.12 -26.79
N VAL A 1067 -23.02 16.05 -25.95
CA VAL A 1067 -23.09 15.86 -24.49
C VAL A 1067 -24.49 15.41 -24.09
N GLY A 1068 -24.59 14.43 -23.19
CA GLY A 1068 -25.83 13.81 -22.73
C GLY A 1068 -26.85 14.82 -22.16
N ARG A 1069 -28.12 14.67 -22.56
CA ARG A 1069 -29.18 15.63 -22.23
C ARG A 1069 -29.52 15.61 -20.72
N GLY A 1070 -29.05 16.62 -20.01
CA GLY A 1070 -29.20 16.76 -18.56
C GLY A 1070 -27.86 17.00 -17.84
N SER A 1071 -26.74 16.72 -18.51
CA SER A 1071 -25.42 17.17 -18.09
C SER A 1071 -25.38 18.71 -18.05
N ALA A 1072 -24.76 19.26 -17.01
CA ALA A 1072 -24.65 20.70 -16.80
C ALA A 1072 -23.23 21.09 -16.37
N ALA A 1073 -22.80 22.29 -16.74
CA ALA A 1073 -21.53 22.86 -16.32
C ALA A 1073 -21.56 23.21 -14.83
N VAL A 1074 -20.46 22.91 -14.14
CA VAL A 1074 -20.26 23.16 -12.69
C VAL A 1074 -18.93 23.86 -12.45
N ASP A 1075 -18.56 24.15 -11.21
CA ASP A 1075 -17.28 24.80 -10.92
C ASP A 1075 -16.10 23.91 -11.32
N GLU A 1076 -15.03 24.49 -11.87
CA GLU A 1076 -13.86 23.72 -12.29
C GLU A 1076 -13.17 23.01 -11.12
N GLY A 1077 -13.28 23.55 -9.90
CA GLY A 1077 -12.82 22.92 -8.66
C GLY A 1077 -13.64 21.71 -8.19
N GLU A 1078 -14.76 21.37 -8.86
CA GLU A 1078 -15.46 20.09 -8.64
C GLU A 1078 -14.81 18.93 -9.42
N CYS A 1079 -13.99 19.22 -10.43
CA CYS A 1079 -13.16 18.23 -11.14
C CYS A 1079 -11.76 18.19 -10.50
N ASN A 1080 -11.69 17.67 -9.27
CA ASN A 1080 -10.53 17.75 -8.37
C ASN A 1080 -9.83 16.41 -8.07
N MET A 1081 -10.21 15.32 -8.74
CA MET A 1081 -9.58 14.01 -8.58
C MET A 1081 -8.38 13.90 -9.52
N GLN A 1082 -7.20 13.57 -8.99
CA GLN A 1082 -5.97 13.49 -9.80
C GLN A 1082 -6.02 12.38 -10.83
N CYS A 1083 -5.37 12.61 -11.98
CA CYS A 1083 -5.16 11.58 -13.00
C CYS A 1083 -4.24 10.47 -12.45
N THR A 1084 -4.68 9.21 -12.54
CA THR A 1084 -3.93 8.03 -12.05
C THR A 1084 -2.58 7.82 -12.74
N GLY A 1085 -2.38 8.36 -13.94
CA GLY A 1085 -1.09 8.42 -14.64
C GLY A 1085 -0.38 9.78 -14.57
N SER A 1086 -0.95 10.80 -13.92
CA SER A 1086 -0.37 12.15 -13.87
C SER A 1086 -0.83 12.94 -12.63
N TYR A 1087 0.00 12.94 -11.57
CA TYR A 1087 -0.24 13.74 -10.37
C TYR A 1087 -0.20 15.27 -10.61
N ALA A 1088 0.28 15.71 -11.78
CA ALA A 1088 0.26 17.10 -12.22
C ALA A 1088 -1.10 17.55 -12.79
N GLU A 1089 -2.07 16.64 -12.92
CA GLU A 1089 -3.36 16.89 -13.58
C GLU A 1089 -4.57 16.42 -12.78
N TYR A 1090 -5.72 17.03 -13.03
CA TYR A 1090 -7.03 16.50 -12.64
C TYR A 1090 -7.71 15.76 -13.80
N CYS A 1091 -8.36 14.63 -13.50
CA CYS A 1091 -9.13 13.78 -14.39
C CYS A 1091 -10.55 13.61 -13.81
N GLY A 1092 -11.32 14.69 -13.81
CA GLY A 1092 -12.67 14.74 -13.29
C GLY A 1092 -12.76 14.59 -11.76
N ALA A 1093 -13.88 14.03 -11.29
CA ALA A 1093 -14.12 13.46 -9.96
C ALA A 1093 -15.38 12.55 -10.04
N GLY A 1094 -15.92 12.05 -8.93
CA GLY A 1094 -17.13 11.21 -8.95
C GLY A 1094 -18.39 11.96 -9.43
N ASN A 1095 -19.01 11.49 -10.52
CA ASN A 1095 -20.09 12.17 -11.25
C ASN A 1095 -19.68 13.56 -11.79
N ARG A 1096 -18.40 13.72 -12.13
CA ARG A 1096 -17.78 14.99 -12.59
C ARG A 1096 -16.79 14.73 -13.71
N LEU A 1097 -17.21 15.03 -14.93
CA LEU A 1097 -16.41 14.85 -16.14
C LEU A 1097 -15.63 16.14 -16.45
N SER A 1098 -14.29 16.08 -16.51
CA SER A 1098 -13.50 17.19 -17.09
C SER A 1098 -13.63 17.14 -18.62
N LEU A 1099 -14.48 18.01 -19.17
CA LEU A 1099 -14.88 17.96 -20.58
C LEU A 1099 -13.92 18.74 -21.48
N TYR A 1100 -13.52 18.11 -22.58
CA TYR A 1100 -12.64 18.64 -23.61
C TYR A 1100 -13.30 18.56 -24.99
N ARG A 1101 -13.09 19.58 -25.83
CA ARG A 1101 -13.71 19.66 -27.16
C ARG A 1101 -12.73 20.16 -28.22
N VAL A 1102 -12.77 19.59 -29.42
CA VAL A 1102 -11.97 20.04 -30.57
C VAL A 1102 -12.23 21.53 -30.81
N GLY A 1103 -11.15 22.32 -30.85
CA GLY A 1103 -11.21 23.76 -31.11
C GLY A 1103 -11.71 24.08 -32.52
N VAL A 1104 -12.43 25.20 -32.65
CA VAL A 1104 -12.99 25.73 -33.92
C VAL A 1104 -12.08 26.81 -34.49
#